data_AF-A0A6B1DI82-F1
#
_entry.id   AF-A0A6B1DI82-F1
#
_cell.length_a   1.000
_cell.length_b   1.000
_cell.length_c   1.000
_cell.angle_alpha   90.00
_cell.angle_beta   90.00
_cell.angle_gamma   90.00
#
_symmetry.space_group_name_H-M   'P 1'
#
loop_
_entity.id
_entity.type
_entity.pdbx_description
1 polymer ?
#
loop_
_entity_poly.entity_id
_entity_poly.type
_entity_poly.pdbx_seq_one_letter_code
_entity_poly.pdbx_strand_id
1 'polypeptide(L)'
;MSRALVISVRFHDGRFHGEGSDGEPEWPPSPARLFQALVAGAGSGDALGAEETKAFEWLEERPAPTILAPAARRGQRFTLFVPNNDGDKVESGSLPLGKIRTEKTIQPHLFDANVPVSFVWTWDDEKAEEEDRARIICRVAERLYQLGRGVDMAWADAEVVDTDDLETKLAERRRVVHRPGTGNGGILLACPASGSLSGLADRFASKRFPAISHGAAPRQIFCKPPQGRFVPIAYDTPPQRFVFDLRTPGPTGSFAAWPLSKATALIERARDQAADRLQAPELAEQIARYLVGKGAAAADKALRVRVVPVPSIGHEQADQSIRRVAVYVPQTCPLAADDLKWAFAQVEWSDAGAGGGIGTTLQPTDDERMADRFEVPAQCWRSVTPLALPRRRWVAAAPEGDGAGSAHVQRETLAAAVRQALRHAGVRTPVSSVRVQREPFERRGERAERFAAGTRFPPDALWHAALTFTEPVAGPLLAGDGRYVGLGLMRPVRTVPDVVAFAIVGGLAAGANRAVIVRAARRAMMARVQRRQRRGEPLPTYVSGHDGEGHPATGGGHRHVAVAVDLLRRRLLYIAPSRLQRRGVHWREIEQAHRRLAGALEGMDRLRAGSAGLLTLAPATVEEVDDPLFAAARVWETVTAYNVTRHRRTADATEALTADIADELQRRYWPVPDTIEVLEAHRGPRGGLSGRVRISFRIAQAGPLLIGRTAHKGGGLFAGCWRMP
;
A
#
# COMPACT_ATOMS: atom_id res chain seq x y z
N MET A 1 23.36 27.89 5.91
CA MET A 1 22.19 27.06 5.56
C MET A 1 22.67 25.90 4.69
N SER A 2 21.91 24.81 4.53
CA SER A 2 22.36 23.73 3.65
C SER A 2 22.13 24.09 2.19
N ARG A 3 23.10 23.79 1.32
CA ARG A 3 23.04 23.92 -0.14
C ARG A 3 22.90 22.56 -0.78
N ALA A 4 22.33 22.52 -1.97
CA ALA A 4 22.19 21.27 -2.73
C ALA A 4 22.46 21.44 -4.22
N LEU A 5 23.15 20.46 -4.81
CA LEU A 5 23.33 20.30 -6.25
C LEU A 5 22.23 19.35 -6.74
N VAL A 6 21.41 19.84 -7.67
CA VAL A 6 20.33 19.06 -8.28
C VAL A 6 20.66 18.89 -9.77
N ILE A 7 20.88 17.66 -10.20
CA ILE A 7 21.04 17.32 -11.63
C ILE A 7 19.77 16.63 -12.10
N SER A 8 19.01 17.26 -13.00
CA SER A 8 17.75 16.75 -13.55
C SER A 8 17.93 16.24 -14.96
N VAL A 9 17.73 14.93 -15.15
CA VAL A 9 17.88 14.25 -16.43
C VAL A 9 16.52 13.99 -17.06
N ARG A 10 16.33 14.44 -18.30
CA ARG A 10 15.15 14.20 -19.13
C ARG A 10 15.49 13.19 -20.22
N PHE A 11 14.71 12.12 -20.28
CA PHE A 11 14.83 11.12 -21.33
C PHE A 11 14.06 11.53 -22.58
N HIS A 12 14.56 11.15 -23.75
CA HIS A 12 13.87 11.37 -25.02
C HIS A 12 12.54 10.63 -25.10
N ASP A 13 12.51 9.39 -24.61
CA ASP A 13 11.30 8.57 -24.54
C ASP A 13 11.04 8.09 -23.10
N GLY A 14 9.84 7.54 -22.88
CA GLY A 14 9.43 7.02 -21.57
C GLY A 14 9.99 5.64 -21.28
N ARG A 15 11.20 5.33 -21.75
CA ARG A 15 11.84 4.02 -21.65
C ARG A 15 13.26 4.15 -21.12
N PHE A 16 13.65 3.20 -20.29
CA PHE A 16 15.02 3.09 -19.79
C PHE A 16 15.46 1.63 -19.81
N HIS A 17 16.64 1.36 -20.36
CA HIS A 17 17.15 0.01 -20.58
C HIS A 17 18.42 -0.29 -19.77
N GLY A 18 18.67 0.44 -18.69
CA GLY A 18 19.79 0.16 -17.79
C GLY A 18 19.69 -1.22 -17.14
N GLU A 19 20.84 -1.84 -16.93
CA GLU A 19 21.00 -3.15 -16.29
C GLU A 19 21.96 -2.99 -15.10
N GLY A 20 21.66 -3.67 -14.00
CA GLY A 20 22.51 -3.77 -12.82
C GLY A 20 23.71 -4.69 -13.05
N SER A 21 24.58 -4.82 -12.05
CA SER A 21 25.75 -5.73 -12.11
C SER A 21 25.38 -7.21 -12.22
N ASP A 22 24.17 -7.56 -11.80
CA ASP A 22 23.55 -8.88 -11.88
C ASP A 22 22.84 -9.14 -13.23
N GLY A 23 22.80 -8.14 -14.11
CA GLY A 23 22.11 -8.22 -15.40
C GLY A 23 20.59 -8.04 -15.32
N GLU A 24 20.04 -7.76 -14.14
CA GLU A 24 18.63 -7.44 -13.99
C GLU A 24 18.35 -5.98 -14.39
N PRO A 25 17.12 -5.66 -14.86
CA PRO A 25 16.75 -4.28 -15.17
C PRO A 25 16.92 -3.36 -13.95
N GLU A 26 17.74 -2.33 -14.10
CA GLU A 26 18.02 -1.32 -13.09
C GLU A 26 16.89 -0.27 -13.08
N TRP A 27 16.38 0.11 -11.91
CA TRP A 27 15.59 1.33 -11.72
C TRP A 27 15.61 1.76 -10.25
N PRO A 28 15.74 3.07 -9.95
CA PRO A 28 16.05 4.16 -10.89
C PRO A 28 17.48 4.04 -11.48
N PRO A 29 17.85 4.82 -12.52
CA PRO A 29 19.22 4.84 -13.03
C PRO A 29 20.23 5.11 -11.91
N SER A 30 21.30 4.33 -11.84
CA SER A 30 22.26 4.44 -10.73
C SER A 30 23.13 5.71 -10.80
N PRO A 31 23.58 6.25 -9.64
CA PRO A 31 24.48 7.40 -9.63
C PRO A 31 25.81 7.16 -10.37
N ALA A 32 26.34 5.92 -10.35
CA ALA A 32 27.51 5.55 -11.15
C ALA A 32 27.27 5.70 -12.65
N ARG A 33 26.05 5.41 -13.11
CA ARG A 33 25.66 5.55 -14.52
C ARG A 33 25.54 7.02 -14.92
N LEU A 34 24.99 7.85 -14.03
CA LEU A 34 25.01 9.31 -14.22
C LEU A 34 26.44 9.83 -14.28
N PHE A 35 27.30 9.44 -13.32
CA PHE A 35 28.70 9.86 -13.29
C PHE A 35 29.43 9.51 -14.60
N GLN A 36 29.27 8.28 -15.09
CA GLN A 36 29.83 7.85 -16.38
C GLN A 36 29.29 8.68 -17.56
N ALA A 37 27.99 9.00 -17.57
CA ALA A 37 27.38 9.80 -18.60
C ALA A 37 27.90 11.25 -18.61
N LEU A 38 28.08 11.85 -17.43
CA LEU A 38 28.67 13.18 -17.27
C LEU A 38 30.12 13.21 -17.77
N VAL A 39 30.94 12.22 -17.38
CA VAL A 39 32.33 12.09 -17.84
C VAL A 39 32.39 11.93 -19.36
N ALA A 40 31.53 11.09 -19.94
CA ALA A 40 31.47 10.90 -21.39
C ALA A 40 31.03 12.17 -22.14
N GLY A 41 30.07 12.93 -21.61
CA GLY A 41 29.64 14.20 -22.17
C GLY A 41 30.73 15.26 -22.08
N ALA A 42 31.42 15.37 -20.94
CA ALA A 42 32.54 16.31 -20.77
C ALA A 42 33.73 15.99 -21.67
N GLY A 43 34.07 14.71 -21.83
CA GLY A 43 35.17 14.23 -22.68
C GLY A 43 34.83 14.09 -24.17
N SER A 44 33.68 14.62 -24.63
CA SER A 44 33.29 14.58 -26.04
C SER A 44 34.11 15.58 -26.86
N GLY A 45 35.36 15.21 -27.18
CA GLY A 45 36.23 15.98 -28.09
C GLY A 45 37.72 15.98 -27.74
N ASP A 46 38.08 15.78 -26.46
CA ASP A 46 39.46 15.71 -25.95
C ASP A 46 39.47 15.18 -24.49
N ALA A 47 40.63 15.22 -23.82
CA ALA A 47 40.76 14.96 -22.39
C ALA A 47 40.00 15.99 -21.51
N LEU A 48 39.61 15.57 -20.30
CA LEU A 48 38.96 16.44 -19.32
C LEU A 48 39.86 17.61 -18.91
N GLY A 49 39.28 18.80 -18.77
CA GLY A 49 40.01 19.96 -18.25
C GLY A 49 40.35 19.82 -16.77
N ALA A 50 41.43 20.48 -16.32
CA ALA A 50 41.91 20.36 -14.93
C ALA A 50 40.84 20.72 -13.86
N GLU A 51 40.01 21.73 -14.12
CA GLU A 51 38.94 22.13 -13.20
C GLU A 51 37.74 21.16 -13.21
N GLU A 52 37.47 20.51 -14.35
CA GLU A 52 36.45 19.46 -14.47
C GLU A 52 36.90 18.19 -13.73
N THR A 53 38.18 17.81 -13.86
CA THR A 53 38.79 16.70 -13.11
C THR A 53 38.62 16.90 -11.60
N LYS A 54 39.01 18.07 -11.07
CA LYS A 54 38.83 18.39 -9.64
C LYS A 54 37.35 18.39 -9.22
N ALA A 55 36.43 18.79 -10.10
CA ALA A 55 35.01 18.77 -9.80
C ALA A 55 34.46 17.32 -9.75
N PHE A 56 34.93 16.43 -10.62
CA PHE A 56 34.59 15.01 -10.55
C PHE A 56 35.19 14.32 -9.32
N GLU A 57 36.44 14.62 -8.97
CA GLU A 57 37.09 14.14 -7.74
C GLU A 57 36.31 14.59 -6.50
N TRP A 58 35.89 15.86 -6.46
CA TRP A 58 34.99 16.37 -5.41
C TRP A 58 33.67 15.58 -5.34
N LEU A 59 33.06 15.27 -6.49
CA LEU A 59 31.81 14.53 -6.57
C LEU A 59 31.93 13.07 -6.08
N GLU A 60 33.10 12.44 -6.25
CA GLU A 60 33.41 11.10 -5.72
C GLU A 60 33.48 11.03 -4.21
N GLU A 61 33.83 12.13 -3.56
CA GLU A 61 33.92 12.24 -2.10
C GLU A 61 32.56 12.54 -1.47
N ARG A 62 31.56 12.92 -2.25
CA ARG A 62 30.22 13.20 -1.72
C ARG A 62 29.52 11.90 -1.32
N PRO A 63 28.67 11.92 -0.28
CA PRO A 63 27.76 10.83 0.00
C PRO A 63 26.88 10.49 -1.21
N ALA A 64 26.38 9.25 -1.27
CA ALA A 64 25.45 8.84 -2.31
C ALA A 64 24.24 9.79 -2.37
N PRO A 65 23.77 10.18 -3.58
CA PRO A 65 22.72 11.18 -3.71
C PRO A 65 21.33 10.64 -3.36
N THR A 66 20.41 11.54 -2.99
CA THR A 66 18.97 11.23 -3.06
C THR A 66 18.51 11.26 -4.52
N ILE A 67 17.69 10.31 -4.96
CA ILE A 67 17.19 10.24 -6.35
C ILE A 67 15.69 10.52 -6.38
N LEU A 68 15.26 11.41 -7.27
CA LEU A 68 13.87 11.73 -7.54
C LEU A 68 13.51 11.21 -8.93
N ALA A 69 12.84 10.05 -9.00
CA ALA A 69 12.51 9.41 -10.28
C ALA A 69 10.98 9.36 -10.47
N PRO A 70 10.46 9.37 -11.71
CA PRO A 70 9.05 9.06 -11.93
C PRO A 70 8.71 7.64 -11.46
N ALA A 71 7.43 7.41 -11.18
CA ALA A 71 6.95 6.04 -11.01
C ALA A 71 7.17 5.28 -12.32
N ALA A 72 7.84 4.13 -12.24
CA ALA A 72 8.10 3.28 -13.39
C ALA A 72 7.56 1.87 -13.16
N ARG A 73 7.27 1.18 -14.26
CA ARG A 73 6.89 -0.23 -14.27
C ARG A 73 7.74 -1.01 -15.25
N ARG A 74 7.97 -2.29 -14.98
CA ARG A 74 8.63 -3.17 -15.95
C ARG A 74 7.80 -3.28 -17.23
N GLY A 75 8.46 -3.10 -18.36
CA GLY A 75 7.94 -3.33 -19.70
C GLY A 75 7.96 -4.82 -20.05
N GLN A 76 7.59 -5.10 -21.30
CA GLN A 76 7.64 -6.46 -21.84
C GLN A 76 9.09 -6.91 -21.99
N ARG A 77 9.39 -8.12 -21.52
CA ARG A 77 10.69 -8.79 -21.73
C ARG A 77 10.72 -9.40 -23.13
N PHE A 78 11.79 -9.15 -23.87
CA PHE A 78 12.00 -9.75 -25.20
C PHE A 78 13.49 -10.10 -25.39
N THR A 79 13.77 -11.05 -26.27
CA THR A 79 15.13 -11.51 -26.56
C THR A 79 15.49 -11.18 -27.99
N LEU A 80 16.63 -10.53 -28.19
CA LEU A 80 17.23 -10.28 -29.49
C LEU A 80 18.38 -11.26 -29.73
N PHE A 81 18.57 -11.66 -30.99
CA PHE A 81 19.70 -12.49 -31.41
C PHE A 81 20.68 -11.64 -32.19
N VAL A 82 21.74 -11.17 -31.52
CA VAL A 82 22.74 -10.25 -32.08
C VAL A 82 23.98 -11.05 -32.50
N PRO A 83 24.60 -10.77 -33.66
CA PRO A 83 25.86 -11.38 -34.03
C PRO A 83 26.91 -11.15 -32.95
N ASN A 84 27.63 -12.20 -32.53
CA ASN A 84 28.81 -12.00 -31.71
C ASN A 84 29.92 -11.40 -32.60
N ASN A 85 30.77 -10.52 -32.08
CA ASN A 85 31.90 -9.92 -32.81
C ASN A 85 33.02 -10.95 -33.13
N ASP A 86 32.68 -12.23 -33.33
CA ASP A 86 33.58 -13.32 -33.73
C ASP A 86 33.77 -13.41 -35.26
N GLY A 87 33.29 -12.42 -36.02
CA GLY A 87 33.39 -12.40 -37.49
C GLY A 87 34.82 -12.50 -38.03
N ASP A 88 35.81 -12.06 -37.24
CA ASP A 88 37.22 -12.01 -37.65
C ASP A 88 37.99 -13.34 -37.44
N LYS A 89 37.35 -14.38 -36.91
CA LYS A 89 37.97 -15.71 -36.71
C LYS A 89 37.84 -16.65 -37.90
N VAL A 90 37.27 -16.21 -39.02
CA VAL A 90 36.87 -17.12 -40.10
C VAL A 90 37.47 -16.65 -41.42
N GLU A 91 38.35 -17.45 -42.00
CA GLU A 91 38.82 -17.28 -43.38
C GLU A 91 37.64 -17.29 -44.35
N SER A 92 37.71 -16.38 -45.32
CA SER A 92 36.74 -16.19 -46.41
C SER A 92 36.18 -17.51 -46.96
N GLY A 93 34.88 -17.74 -46.75
CA GLY A 93 34.14 -18.76 -47.49
C GLY A 93 33.07 -19.46 -46.66
N SER A 94 31.87 -18.87 -46.64
CA SER A 94 30.61 -19.49 -46.19
C SER A 94 30.52 -19.91 -44.72
N LEU A 95 29.82 -19.11 -43.89
CA LEU A 95 29.11 -19.64 -42.72
C LEU A 95 27.69 -19.07 -42.63
N PRO A 96 26.71 -19.91 -42.21
CA PRO A 96 25.34 -19.48 -41.99
C PRO A 96 25.28 -18.61 -40.72
N LEU A 97 24.87 -17.34 -40.89
CA LEU A 97 24.64 -16.34 -39.84
C LEU A 97 23.85 -16.84 -38.61
N GLY A 98 23.16 -17.98 -38.70
CA GLY A 98 22.42 -18.61 -37.60
C GLY A 98 23.29 -19.21 -36.48
N LYS A 99 24.57 -19.55 -36.71
CA LYS A 99 25.43 -20.21 -35.70
C LYS A 99 26.25 -19.26 -34.81
N ILE A 100 26.21 -17.95 -35.07
CA ILE A 100 27.04 -16.93 -34.38
C ILE A 100 26.16 -15.84 -33.75
N ARG A 101 24.98 -16.21 -33.23
CA ARG A 101 24.07 -15.25 -32.59
C ARG A 101 24.03 -15.52 -31.09
N THR A 102 24.32 -14.49 -30.31
CA THR A 102 24.15 -14.52 -28.86
C THR A 102 22.80 -13.94 -28.50
N GLU A 103 22.12 -14.61 -27.57
CA GLU A 103 20.88 -14.12 -26.98
C GLU A 103 21.15 -12.91 -26.10
N LYS A 104 20.45 -11.80 -26.40
CA LYS A 104 20.45 -10.60 -25.57
C LYS A 104 19.04 -10.32 -25.12
N THR A 105 18.77 -10.61 -23.85
CA THR A 105 17.48 -10.34 -23.24
C THR A 105 17.41 -8.87 -22.83
N ILE A 106 16.31 -8.21 -23.15
CA ILE A 106 16.06 -6.80 -22.86
C ILE A 106 14.70 -6.67 -22.18
N GLN A 107 14.64 -5.88 -21.11
CA GLN A 107 13.39 -5.51 -20.45
C GLN A 107 13.47 -4.05 -19.98
N PRO A 108 12.80 -3.10 -20.67
CA PRO A 108 12.84 -1.71 -20.27
C PRO A 108 11.99 -1.43 -19.03
N HIS A 109 12.31 -0.35 -18.33
CA HIS A 109 11.37 0.35 -17.45
C HIS A 109 10.57 1.38 -18.25
N LEU A 110 9.26 1.43 -18.02
CA LEU A 110 8.33 2.36 -18.67
C LEU A 110 7.87 3.42 -17.66
N PHE A 111 7.99 4.69 -18.01
CA PHE A 111 7.66 5.84 -17.17
C PHE A 111 7.17 7.03 -18.00
N ASP A 112 6.71 8.09 -17.33
CA ASP A 112 6.31 9.35 -17.97
C ASP A 112 7.54 10.21 -18.30
N ALA A 113 7.89 10.29 -19.59
CA ALA A 113 9.06 11.03 -20.08
C ALA A 113 9.05 12.54 -19.74
N ASN A 114 7.88 13.11 -19.44
CA ASN A 114 7.77 14.52 -19.05
C ASN A 114 8.22 14.79 -17.62
N VAL A 115 8.55 13.75 -16.85
CA VAL A 115 8.99 13.84 -15.46
C VAL A 115 10.47 13.46 -15.40
N PRO A 116 11.38 14.40 -15.07
CA PRO A 116 12.80 14.10 -15.05
C PRO A 116 13.17 13.17 -13.90
N VAL A 117 14.32 12.49 -14.05
CA VAL A 117 15.04 11.82 -12.96
C VAL A 117 16.04 12.82 -12.41
N SER A 118 15.92 13.21 -11.14
CA SER A 118 16.87 14.14 -10.51
C SER A 118 17.75 13.47 -9.46
N PHE A 119 19.01 13.88 -9.38
CA PHE A 119 19.99 13.43 -8.39
C PHE A 119 20.39 14.61 -7.50
N VAL A 120 20.36 14.41 -6.19
CA VAL A 120 20.52 15.48 -5.20
C VAL A 120 21.68 15.17 -4.26
N TRP A 121 22.68 16.05 -4.23
CA TRP A 121 23.75 16.06 -3.24
C TRP A 121 23.60 17.31 -2.36
N THR A 122 23.72 17.16 -1.05
CA THR A 122 23.61 18.25 -0.07
C THR A 122 24.92 18.49 0.66
N TRP A 123 25.23 19.74 0.99
CA TRP A 123 26.35 20.14 1.84
C TRP A 123 25.98 21.35 2.70
N ASP A 124 26.85 21.71 3.64
CA ASP A 124 26.67 22.86 4.52
C ASP A 124 27.35 24.11 3.94
N ASP A 125 26.71 25.29 4.04
CA ASP A 125 27.09 26.58 3.42
C ASP A 125 28.53 27.09 3.69
N GLU A 126 29.31 26.47 4.56
CA GLU A 126 30.52 27.09 5.10
C GLU A 126 31.72 27.07 4.14
N LYS A 127 31.60 26.47 2.95
CA LYS A 127 32.72 26.26 2.02
C LYS A 127 32.42 26.74 0.60
N ALA A 128 32.84 27.97 0.28
CA ALA A 128 32.71 28.56 -1.06
C ALA A 128 33.28 27.68 -2.17
N GLU A 129 34.37 26.95 -1.89
CA GLU A 129 35.00 26.02 -2.84
C GLU A 129 34.06 24.87 -3.27
N GLU A 130 33.18 24.39 -2.39
CA GLU A 130 32.23 23.33 -2.74
C GLU A 130 31.16 23.82 -3.72
N GLU A 131 30.72 25.06 -3.56
CA GLU A 131 29.76 25.68 -4.48
C GLU A 131 30.37 25.90 -5.87
N ASP A 132 31.64 26.32 -5.95
CA ASP A 132 32.34 26.48 -7.22
C ASP A 132 32.51 25.13 -7.95
N ARG A 133 32.82 24.05 -7.22
CA ARG A 133 32.88 22.69 -7.78
C ARG A 133 31.51 22.22 -8.26
N ALA A 134 30.45 22.45 -7.48
CA ALA A 134 29.08 22.14 -7.89
C ALA A 134 28.67 22.89 -9.17
N ARG A 135 29.02 24.18 -9.30
CA ARG A 135 28.76 24.99 -10.50
C ARG A 135 29.51 24.49 -11.73
N ILE A 136 30.72 23.93 -11.58
CA ILE A 136 31.43 23.25 -12.68
C ILE A 136 30.62 22.02 -13.13
N ILE A 137 30.14 21.20 -12.18
CA ILE A 137 29.30 20.04 -12.50
C ILE A 137 28.01 20.47 -13.21
N CYS A 138 27.40 21.61 -12.85
CA CYS A 138 26.24 22.12 -13.56
C CYS A 138 26.51 22.35 -15.05
N ARG A 139 27.65 22.99 -15.39
CA ARG A 139 28.04 23.20 -16.79
C ARG A 139 28.35 21.90 -17.53
N VAL A 140 28.91 20.91 -16.83
CA VAL A 140 29.16 19.58 -17.39
C VAL A 140 27.85 18.85 -17.69
N ALA A 141 26.83 18.99 -16.84
CA ALA A 141 25.54 18.32 -17.02
C ALA A 141 24.86 18.68 -18.35
N GLU A 142 25.00 19.92 -18.82
CA GLU A 142 24.45 20.38 -20.10
C GLU A 142 25.01 19.60 -21.32
N ARG A 143 26.17 18.96 -21.18
CA ARG A 143 26.80 18.15 -22.24
C ARG A 143 26.36 16.68 -22.23
N LEU A 144 25.52 16.27 -21.26
CA LEU A 144 24.99 14.91 -21.21
C LEU A 144 24.04 14.68 -22.40
N TYR A 145 24.29 13.60 -23.15
CA TYR A 145 23.47 13.22 -24.32
C TYR A 145 22.83 11.82 -24.19
N GLN A 146 23.19 11.05 -23.16
CA GLN A 146 22.72 9.67 -22.98
C GLN A 146 22.82 9.25 -21.50
N LEU A 147 21.82 8.54 -20.98
CA LEU A 147 21.88 7.94 -19.63
C LEU A 147 21.32 6.52 -19.66
N GLY A 148 22.17 5.51 -19.80
CA GLY A 148 21.71 4.13 -20.02
C GLY A 148 22.52 3.41 -21.08
N ARG A 149 21.83 2.65 -21.91
CA ARG A 149 22.36 2.04 -23.13
C ARG A 149 22.34 3.07 -24.27
N GLY A 150 22.99 2.76 -25.39
CA GLY A 150 23.08 3.66 -26.56
C GLY A 150 21.74 4.07 -27.19
N VAL A 151 20.63 3.48 -26.73
CA VAL A 151 19.26 3.82 -27.15
C VAL A 151 18.55 4.75 -26.15
N ASP A 152 19.12 4.95 -24.96
CA ASP A 152 18.57 5.76 -23.88
C ASP A 152 19.08 7.21 -23.99
N MET A 153 18.67 7.90 -25.04
CA MET A 153 19.02 9.31 -25.26
C MET A 153 18.41 10.18 -24.16
N ALA A 154 19.21 11.07 -23.59
CA ALA A 154 18.80 11.91 -22.48
C ALA A 154 19.61 13.21 -22.43
N TRP A 155 19.08 14.24 -21.77
CA TRP A 155 19.75 15.51 -21.56
C TRP A 155 19.58 15.94 -20.11
N ALA A 156 20.55 16.66 -19.56
CA ALA A 156 20.49 17.12 -18.18
C ALA A 156 20.52 18.64 -18.08
N ASP A 157 19.72 19.16 -17.15
CA ASP A 157 19.89 20.49 -16.56
C ASP A 157 20.36 20.32 -15.12
N ALA A 158 21.07 21.32 -14.58
CA ALA A 158 21.57 21.25 -13.23
C ALA A 158 21.66 22.64 -12.57
N GLU A 159 21.41 22.67 -11.27
CA GLU A 159 21.32 23.90 -10.48
C GLU A 159 21.82 23.67 -9.05
N VAL A 160 22.30 24.75 -8.43
CA VAL A 160 22.58 24.79 -6.98
C VAL A 160 21.44 25.54 -6.31
N VAL A 161 20.78 24.89 -5.36
CA VAL A 161 19.60 25.40 -4.66
C VAL A 161 19.85 25.50 -3.16
N ASP A 162 19.06 26.33 -2.49
CA ASP A 162 18.99 26.34 -1.03
C ASP A 162 18.04 25.25 -0.49
N THR A 163 17.90 25.23 0.84
CA THR A 163 17.08 24.25 1.54
C THR A 163 15.59 24.36 1.20
N ASP A 164 15.05 25.58 1.04
CA ASP A 164 13.62 25.80 0.82
C ASP A 164 13.19 25.39 -0.61
N ASP A 165 14.03 25.70 -1.59
CA ASP A 165 13.84 25.27 -2.98
C ASP A 165 13.97 23.75 -3.11
N LEU A 166 14.92 23.13 -2.40
CA LEU A 166 15.04 21.67 -2.36
C LEU A 166 13.78 21.01 -1.78
N GLU A 167 13.23 21.54 -0.68
CA GLU A 167 11.99 21.01 -0.09
C GLU A 167 10.83 21.07 -1.08
N THR A 168 10.72 22.16 -1.85
CA THR A 168 9.72 22.31 -2.90
C THR A 168 9.83 21.21 -3.96
N LYS A 169 11.05 20.89 -4.41
CA LYS A 169 11.31 19.81 -5.38
C LYS A 169 11.01 18.43 -4.79
N LEU A 170 11.39 18.18 -3.53
CA LEU A 170 11.08 16.91 -2.83
C LEU A 170 9.57 16.67 -2.63
N ALA A 171 8.79 17.74 -2.60
CA ALA A 171 7.34 17.71 -2.46
C ALA A 171 6.58 17.44 -3.77
N GLU A 172 7.24 17.44 -4.93
CA GLU A 172 6.61 17.19 -6.23
C GLU A 172 5.95 15.80 -6.30
N ARG A 173 4.64 15.76 -6.59
CA ARG A 173 3.86 14.51 -6.53
C ARG A 173 4.15 13.52 -7.65
N ARG A 174 4.74 13.96 -8.76
CA ARG A 174 4.99 13.11 -9.94
C ARG A 174 6.22 12.21 -9.77
N ARG A 175 6.97 12.38 -8.67
CA ARG A 175 8.23 11.67 -8.43
C ARG A 175 8.19 10.82 -7.16
N VAL A 176 8.89 9.70 -7.20
CA VAL A 176 9.23 8.82 -6.10
C VAL A 176 10.62 9.24 -5.59
N VAL A 177 10.76 9.36 -4.27
CA VAL A 177 12.05 9.72 -3.66
C VAL A 177 12.72 8.42 -3.22
N HIS A 178 13.89 8.14 -3.79
CA HIS A 178 14.75 7.04 -3.43
C HIS A 178 15.90 7.55 -2.57
N ARG A 179 16.14 6.95 -1.40
CA ARG A 179 17.19 7.39 -0.47
C ARG A 179 18.26 6.32 -0.25
N PRO A 180 19.54 6.69 -0.23
CA PRO A 180 20.61 5.76 0.13
C PRO A 180 20.50 5.39 1.62
N GLY A 181 20.89 4.17 1.98
CA GLY A 181 20.92 3.64 3.35
C GLY A 181 22.11 2.71 3.56
N THR A 182 22.36 2.34 4.82
CA THR A 182 23.54 1.59 5.27
C THR A 182 23.26 0.12 5.61
N GLY A 183 22.06 -0.38 5.30
CA GLY A 183 21.60 -1.72 5.72
C GLY A 183 21.46 -2.74 4.59
N ASN A 184 21.13 -3.98 4.98
CA ASN A 184 20.79 -5.05 4.05
C ASN A 184 19.33 -4.93 3.57
N GLY A 185 19.11 -5.09 2.27
CA GLY A 185 17.79 -4.97 1.63
C GLY A 185 17.57 -3.62 0.93
N GLY A 186 16.51 -3.53 0.13
CA GLY A 186 16.30 -2.41 -0.80
C GLY A 186 16.89 -2.68 -2.19
N ILE A 187 17.11 -1.62 -2.96
CA ILE A 187 17.64 -1.66 -4.33
C ILE A 187 19.14 -1.36 -4.27
N LEU A 188 19.99 -2.27 -4.76
CA LEU A 188 21.42 -2.01 -4.84
C LEU A 188 21.74 -1.18 -6.09
N LEU A 189 22.24 0.04 -5.90
CA LEU A 189 22.67 0.94 -6.97
C LEU A 189 24.16 1.24 -6.83
N ALA A 190 24.90 1.10 -7.92
CA ALA A 190 26.31 1.50 -7.97
C ALA A 190 26.44 3.03 -7.83
N CYS A 191 27.31 3.49 -6.94
CA CYS A 191 27.59 4.90 -6.72
C CYS A 191 29.07 5.22 -6.97
N PRO A 192 29.40 6.47 -7.40
CA PRO A 192 30.78 6.92 -7.45
C PRO A 192 31.41 6.89 -6.06
N ALA A 193 32.71 6.64 -6.02
CA ALA A 193 33.54 6.67 -4.84
C ALA A 193 34.96 7.08 -5.26
N SER A 194 35.80 7.43 -4.29
CA SER A 194 37.20 7.82 -4.57
C SER A 194 37.90 6.82 -5.50
N GLY A 195 38.37 7.32 -6.64
CA GLY A 195 39.01 6.57 -7.72
C GLY A 195 38.07 6.04 -8.81
N SER A 196 36.81 6.46 -8.85
CA SER A 196 35.89 6.13 -9.95
C SER A 196 36.37 6.69 -11.29
N LEU A 197 36.79 7.95 -11.32
CA LEU A 197 37.24 8.73 -12.47
C LEU A 197 38.55 8.18 -13.01
N SER A 198 39.53 7.93 -12.14
CA SER A 198 40.78 7.29 -12.55
C SER A 198 40.53 5.89 -13.12
N GLY A 199 39.65 5.10 -12.50
CA GLY A 199 39.23 3.81 -13.05
C GLY A 199 38.54 3.91 -14.42
N LEU A 200 37.77 4.98 -14.68
CA LEU A 200 37.21 5.25 -16.01
C LEU A 200 38.28 5.69 -17.01
N ALA A 201 39.25 6.52 -16.60
CA ALA A 201 40.37 6.93 -17.43
C ALA A 201 41.25 5.74 -17.82
N ASP A 202 41.59 4.85 -16.88
CA ASP A 202 42.33 3.60 -17.12
C ASP A 202 41.57 2.70 -18.10
N ARG A 203 40.26 2.58 -17.92
CA ARG A 203 39.39 1.83 -18.83
C ARG A 203 39.36 2.43 -20.23
N PHE A 204 39.33 3.75 -20.36
CA PHE A 204 39.36 4.44 -21.64
C PHE A 204 40.71 4.28 -22.35
N ALA A 205 41.82 4.40 -21.61
CA ALA A 205 43.17 4.20 -22.12
C ALA A 205 43.48 2.73 -22.47
N SER A 206 42.76 1.77 -21.90
CA SER A 206 42.96 0.35 -22.17
C SER A 206 42.69 -0.01 -23.63
N LYS A 207 43.68 -0.64 -24.28
CA LYS A 207 43.53 -1.12 -25.66
C LYS A 207 42.61 -2.35 -25.64
N ARG A 208 41.45 -2.25 -26.30
CA ARG A 208 40.51 -3.39 -26.47
C ARG A 208 41.05 -4.49 -27.38
N PHE A 209 41.94 -4.13 -28.31
CA PHE A 209 42.53 -5.01 -29.31
C PHE A 209 44.04 -4.81 -29.43
N PRO A 210 44.84 -5.15 -28.39
CA PRO A 210 46.29 -5.14 -28.53
C PRO A 210 46.74 -6.14 -29.60
N ALA A 211 47.71 -5.73 -30.42
CA ALA A 211 48.43 -6.62 -31.30
C ALA A 211 49.49 -7.37 -30.49
N ILE A 212 49.48 -8.70 -30.58
CA ILE A 212 50.51 -9.56 -29.99
C ILE A 212 51.28 -10.21 -31.14
N SER A 213 52.60 -10.00 -31.15
CA SER A 213 53.51 -10.62 -32.12
C SER A 213 53.94 -11.99 -31.59
N HIS A 214 53.26 -13.05 -32.01
CA HIS A 214 53.73 -14.42 -31.83
C HIS A 214 53.94 -15.05 -33.22
N GLY A 215 55.17 -14.95 -33.74
CA GLY A 215 55.56 -15.46 -35.06
C GLY A 215 55.36 -14.45 -36.20
N ALA A 216 55.37 -14.95 -37.45
CA ALA A 216 55.48 -14.15 -38.68
C ALA A 216 54.25 -13.26 -39.01
N ALA A 217 53.17 -13.30 -38.23
CA ALA A 217 51.99 -12.45 -38.43
C ALA A 217 51.43 -11.92 -37.09
N PRO A 218 51.20 -10.60 -36.94
CA PRO A 218 50.59 -10.04 -35.74
C PRO A 218 49.14 -10.50 -35.59
N ARG A 219 48.77 -11.00 -34.39
CA ARG A 219 47.38 -11.36 -34.05
C ARG A 219 46.81 -10.33 -33.08
N GLN A 220 45.60 -9.85 -33.34
CA GLN A 220 44.84 -9.03 -32.38
C GLN A 220 44.09 -9.93 -31.40
N ILE A 221 44.21 -9.66 -30.10
CA ILE A 221 43.44 -10.37 -29.06
C ILE A 221 42.47 -9.37 -28.43
N PHE A 222 41.22 -9.80 -28.24
CA PHE A 222 40.26 -9.01 -27.47
C PHE A 222 40.61 -9.07 -25.97
N CYS A 223 40.96 -7.93 -25.38
CA CYS A 223 41.13 -7.78 -23.95
C CYS A 223 39.90 -7.06 -23.38
N LYS A 224 39.22 -7.69 -22.41
CA LYS A 224 38.13 -7.06 -21.69
C LYS A 224 38.70 -5.88 -20.87
N PRO A 225 38.25 -4.63 -21.10
CA PRO A 225 38.70 -3.49 -20.32
C PRO A 225 38.46 -3.69 -18.82
N PRO A 226 39.29 -3.12 -17.93
CA PRO A 226 39.02 -3.13 -16.50
C PRO A 226 37.63 -2.53 -16.23
N GLN A 227 36.95 -3.06 -15.22
CA GLN A 227 35.68 -2.48 -14.77
C GLN A 227 35.96 -1.15 -14.07
N GLY A 228 35.07 -0.17 -14.28
CA GLY A 228 35.14 1.08 -13.51
C GLY A 228 34.94 0.78 -12.03
N ARG A 229 35.60 1.55 -11.17
CA ARG A 229 35.53 1.40 -9.71
C ARG A 229 34.28 2.10 -9.19
N PHE A 230 33.30 1.35 -8.70
CA PHE A 230 32.08 1.88 -8.10
C PHE A 230 31.70 1.05 -6.88
N VAL A 231 31.00 1.66 -5.92
CA VAL A 231 30.56 0.98 -4.69
C VAL A 231 29.06 0.70 -4.74
N PRO A 232 28.60 -0.52 -4.40
CA PRO A 232 27.18 -0.80 -4.30
C PRO A 232 26.62 -0.16 -3.03
N ILE A 233 25.60 0.70 -3.17
CA ILE A 233 24.86 1.31 -2.06
C ILE A 233 23.41 0.84 -2.10
N ALA A 234 22.86 0.47 -0.95
CA ALA A 234 21.47 0.09 -0.82
C ALA A 234 20.58 1.34 -0.79
N TYR A 235 19.52 1.35 -1.59
CA TYR A 235 18.50 2.39 -1.62
C TYR A 235 17.16 1.86 -1.13
N ASP A 236 16.40 2.71 -0.44
CA ASP A 236 15.05 2.39 0.09
C ASP A 236 15.02 1.16 1.00
N THR A 237 16.12 0.94 1.72
CA THR A 237 16.21 -0.11 2.72
C THR A 237 15.14 0.13 3.80
N PRO A 238 14.36 -0.91 4.16
CA PRO A 238 13.35 -0.77 5.20
C PRO A 238 13.98 -0.41 6.55
N PRO A 239 13.24 0.31 7.43
CA PRO A 239 13.72 0.63 8.76
C PRO A 239 13.97 -0.64 9.57
N GLN A 240 14.97 -0.62 10.46
CA GLN A 240 15.14 -1.69 11.44
C GLN A 240 14.01 -1.61 12.47
N ARG A 241 13.54 -2.76 12.92
CA ARG A 241 12.44 -2.86 13.88
C ARG A 241 12.91 -3.65 15.10
N PHE A 242 12.60 -3.12 16.28
CA PHE A 242 12.78 -3.82 17.56
C PHE A 242 11.45 -3.83 18.31
N VAL A 243 11.06 -4.99 18.85
CA VAL A 243 9.82 -5.15 19.61
C VAL A 243 10.13 -5.43 21.07
N PHE A 244 9.37 -4.78 21.95
CA PHE A 244 9.49 -4.89 23.40
C PHE A 244 8.14 -5.26 24.01
N ASP A 245 8.10 -6.27 24.86
CA ASP A 245 6.95 -6.59 25.72
C ASP A 245 6.89 -5.60 26.89
N LEU A 246 5.69 -5.14 27.21
CA LEU A 246 5.39 -4.44 28.46
C LEU A 246 5.17 -5.47 29.56
N ARG A 247 6.00 -5.43 30.60
CA ARG A 247 5.93 -6.37 31.72
C ARG A 247 5.95 -5.65 33.06
N THR A 248 5.42 -6.30 34.09
CA THR A 248 5.66 -5.89 35.47
C THR A 248 7.14 -6.06 35.81
N PRO A 249 7.74 -5.28 36.73
CA PRO A 249 9.16 -5.35 37.00
C PRO A 249 9.54 -6.68 37.65
N GLY A 250 10.75 -7.16 37.38
CA GLY A 250 11.29 -8.41 37.90
C GLY A 250 11.48 -9.52 36.84
N PRO A 251 12.27 -10.56 37.17
CA PRO A 251 12.79 -11.53 36.21
C PRO A 251 11.72 -12.43 35.54
N THR A 252 10.54 -12.57 36.16
CA THR A 252 9.39 -13.35 35.64
C THR A 252 8.15 -12.49 35.48
N GLY A 253 8.34 -11.18 35.27
CA GLY A 253 7.26 -10.21 35.12
C GLY A 253 6.18 -10.65 34.13
N SER A 254 4.93 -10.64 34.60
CA SER A 254 3.76 -10.90 33.75
C SER A 254 3.52 -9.73 32.79
N PHE A 255 2.74 -9.95 31.72
CA PHE A 255 2.36 -8.87 30.81
C PHE A 255 1.65 -7.73 31.54
N ALA A 256 2.18 -6.51 31.40
CA ALA A 256 1.53 -5.29 31.85
C ALA A 256 0.63 -4.74 30.74
N ALA A 257 -0.68 -4.68 31.00
CA ALA A 257 -1.64 -4.12 30.07
C ALA A 257 -1.73 -2.60 30.25
N TRP A 258 -1.36 -1.84 29.22
CA TRP A 258 -1.43 -0.39 29.24
C TRP A 258 -2.70 0.14 28.55
N PRO A 259 -3.45 1.08 29.15
CA PRO A 259 -4.67 1.63 28.54
C PRO A 259 -4.40 2.31 27.19
N LEU A 260 -5.20 1.99 26.17
CA LEU A 260 -5.02 2.53 24.82
C LEU A 260 -5.08 4.07 24.79
N SER A 261 -6.00 4.69 25.55
CA SER A 261 -6.13 6.16 25.67
C SER A 261 -4.86 6.85 26.19
N LYS A 262 -4.01 6.13 26.91
CA LYS A 262 -2.74 6.64 27.47
C LYS A 262 -1.54 6.28 26.59
N ALA A 263 -1.74 5.96 25.31
CA ALA A 263 -0.67 5.62 24.37
C ALA A 263 0.43 6.70 24.33
N THR A 264 0.07 7.98 24.31
CA THR A 264 1.06 9.08 24.27
C THR A 264 1.94 9.10 25.51
N ALA A 265 1.35 8.97 26.70
CA ALA A 265 2.11 8.94 27.95
C ALA A 265 3.07 7.75 28.03
N LEU A 266 2.69 6.59 27.50
CA LEU A 266 3.58 5.42 27.39
C LEU A 266 4.78 5.73 26.48
N ILE A 267 4.51 6.25 25.28
CA ILE A 267 5.53 6.45 24.25
C ILE A 267 6.48 7.57 24.64
N GLU A 268 5.99 8.66 25.24
CA GLU A 268 6.83 9.74 25.75
C GLU A 268 7.73 9.24 26.88
N ARG A 269 7.21 8.47 27.86
CA ARG A 269 8.05 7.88 28.92
C ARG A 269 9.12 6.96 28.37
N ALA A 270 8.75 6.02 27.51
CA ALA A 270 9.70 5.10 26.90
C ALA A 270 10.80 5.84 26.13
N ARG A 271 10.42 6.86 25.35
CA ARG A 271 11.34 7.70 24.58
C ARG A 271 12.26 8.52 25.48
N ASP A 272 11.72 9.19 26.49
CA ASP A 272 12.48 10.10 27.34
C ASP A 272 13.48 9.31 28.21
N GLN A 273 13.08 8.16 28.74
CA GLN A 273 14.00 7.26 29.44
C GLN A 273 15.09 6.69 28.52
N ALA A 274 14.76 6.34 27.27
CA ALA A 274 15.77 5.91 26.31
C ALA A 274 16.74 7.06 25.95
N ALA A 275 16.23 8.29 25.80
CA ALA A 275 17.04 9.47 25.58
C ALA A 275 17.98 9.76 26.76
N ASP A 276 17.49 9.60 28.00
CA ASP A 276 18.28 9.76 29.21
C ASP A 276 19.39 8.71 29.33
N ARG A 277 19.12 7.47 28.93
CA ARG A 277 20.14 6.40 28.92
C ARG A 277 21.19 6.57 27.84
N LEU A 278 20.84 7.17 26.71
CA LEU A 278 21.77 7.46 25.62
C LEU A 278 22.66 8.69 25.89
N GLN A 279 22.47 9.41 27.00
CA GLN A 279 23.14 10.68 27.26
C GLN A 279 24.67 10.57 27.10
N ALA A 280 25.15 11.09 25.97
CA ALA A 280 26.55 11.34 25.66
C ALA A 280 26.64 12.77 25.09
N PRO A 281 27.55 13.64 25.58
CA PRO A 281 27.64 15.02 25.13
C PRO A 281 27.72 15.17 23.60
N GLU A 282 28.48 14.30 22.93
CA GLU A 282 28.61 14.28 21.47
C GLU A 282 27.31 13.91 20.71
N LEU A 283 26.38 13.20 21.35
CA LEU A 283 25.11 12.76 20.73
C LEU A 283 23.92 13.63 21.13
N ALA A 284 24.08 14.59 22.05
CA ALA A 284 22.99 15.35 22.63
C ALA A 284 22.08 16.03 21.59
N GLU A 285 22.68 16.65 20.56
CA GLU A 285 21.92 17.28 19.47
C GLU A 285 21.19 16.24 18.62
N GLN A 286 21.84 15.12 18.30
CA GLN A 286 21.26 14.04 17.51
C GLN A 286 20.09 13.36 18.25
N ILE A 287 20.23 13.11 19.56
CA ILE A 287 19.17 12.58 20.41
C ILE A 287 17.99 13.54 20.46
N ALA A 288 18.24 14.83 20.70
CA ALA A 288 17.21 15.85 20.72
C ALA A 288 16.45 15.91 19.39
N ARG A 289 17.16 15.85 18.26
CA ARG A 289 16.59 16.02 16.92
C ARG A 289 15.89 14.75 16.39
N TYR A 290 16.54 13.60 16.49
CA TYR A 290 16.09 12.36 15.83
C TYR A 290 15.27 11.42 16.71
N LEU A 291 15.48 11.41 18.03
CA LEU A 291 14.69 10.63 18.98
C LEU A 291 13.56 11.48 19.60
N VAL A 292 13.91 12.59 20.27
CA VAL A 292 12.93 13.44 20.97
C VAL A 292 12.10 14.28 19.99
N GLY A 293 12.73 14.82 18.94
CA GLY A 293 12.11 15.69 17.94
C GLY A 293 12.13 17.18 18.29
N LYS A 294 13.02 17.62 19.17
CA LYS A 294 13.28 19.03 19.48
C LYS A 294 14.27 19.59 18.45
N GLY A 295 13.92 20.71 17.80
CA GLY A 295 14.75 21.32 16.76
C GLY A 295 14.74 20.60 15.40
N ALA A 296 13.90 19.58 15.21
CA ALA A 296 13.81 18.85 13.95
C ALA A 296 13.02 19.63 12.88
N ALA A 297 13.67 19.88 11.75
CA ALA A 297 13.10 20.45 10.53
C ALA A 297 12.27 19.43 9.74
N ALA A 298 11.68 19.85 8.61
CA ALA A 298 10.88 18.95 7.78
C ALA A 298 11.73 17.85 7.12
N ALA A 299 12.95 18.17 6.68
CA ALA A 299 13.93 17.22 6.16
C ALA A 299 14.25 16.07 7.14
N ASP A 300 14.30 16.35 8.44
CA ASP A 300 14.68 15.36 9.46
C ASP A 300 13.60 14.32 9.73
N LYS A 301 12.34 14.60 9.36
CA LYS A 301 11.20 13.72 9.68
C LYS A 301 11.35 12.29 9.16
N ALA A 302 12.13 12.11 8.09
CA ALA A 302 12.45 10.80 7.51
C ALA A 302 13.54 10.05 8.30
N LEU A 303 14.42 10.78 9.00
CA LEU A 303 15.52 10.24 9.80
C LEU A 303 15.09 9.87 11.23
N ARG A 304 13.95 10.41 11.68
CA ARG A 304 13.46 10.24 13.05
C ARG A 304 13.05 8.81 13.39
N VAL A 305 13.48 8.36 14.57
CA VAL A 305 13.03 7.12 15.20
C VAL A 305 11.53 7.21 15.48
N ARG A 306 10.80 6.12 15.22
CA ARG A 306 9.36 6.03 15.53
C ARG A 306 9.15 4.98 16.60
N VAL A 307 8.65 5.43 17.74
CA VAL A 307 8.23 4.54 18.85
C VAL A 307 6.72 4.39 18.75
N VAL A 308 6.26 3.16 18.56
CA VAL A 308 4.89 2.83 18.15
C VAL A 308 4.26 1.88 19.17
N PRO A 309 3.11 2.22 19.76
CA PRO A 309 2.40 1.29 20.62
C PRO A 309 1.82 0.17 19.76
N VAL A 310 1.89 -1.07 20.23
CA VAL A 310 1.35 -2.24 19.53
C VAL A 310 0.18 -2.80 20.35
N PRO A 311 -1.05 -2.27 20.15
CA PRO A 311 -2.23 -2.78 20.84
C PRO A 311 -2.64 -4.14 20.31
N SER A 312 -3.25 -4.94 21.18
CA SER A 312 -3.71 -6.29 20.82
C SER A 312 -4.90 -6.22 19.85
N ILE A 313 -4.73 -6.80 18.65
CA ILE A 313 -5.77 -6.86 17.61
C ILE A 313 -5.91 -8.28 17.02
N GLY A 314 -6.98 -8.51 16.24
CA GLY A 314 -7.14 -9.71 15.42
C GLY A 314 -7.92 -10.87 16.07
N HIS A 315 -8.45 -10.67 17.28
CA HIS A 315 -9.42 -11.55 17.91
C HIS A 315 -10.64 -10.74 18.36
N GLU A 316 -11.85 -11.30 18.26
CA GLU A 316 -13.10 -10.60 18.61
C GLU A 316 -13.13 -10.12 20.07
N GLN A 317 -12.41 -10.83 20.95
CA GLN A 317 -12.27 -10.51 22.37
C GLN A 317 -11.01 -9.70 22.71
N ALA A 318 -10.25 -9.21 21.72
CA ALA A 318 -9.07 -8.40 21.99
C ALA A 318 -9.49 -7.05 22.60
N ASP A 319 -8.98 -6.74 23.79
CA ASP A 319 -9.28 -5.54 24.58
C ASP A 319 -8.58 -4.26 24.09
N GLN A 320 -7.74 -4.37 23.06
CA GLN A 320 -6.92 -3.29 22.49
C GLN A 320 -5.98 -2.60 23.49
N SER A 321 -5.76 -3.17 24.67
CA SER A 321 -4.70 -2.66 25.55
C SER A 321 -3.33 -2.89 24.91
N ILE A 322 -2.42 -1.98 25.21
CA ILE A 322 -1.06 -2.01 24.69
C ILE A 322 -0.25 -2.93 25.58
N ARG A 323 0.31 -3.98 24.98
CA ARG A 323 1.18 -4.96 25.66
C ARG A 323 2.59 -4.99 25.07
N ARG A 324 2.80 -4.27 23.97
CA ARG A 324 4.07 -4.20 23.26
C ARG A 324 4.31 -2.80 22.72
N VAL A 325 5.58 -2.46 22.56
CA VAL A 325 6.05 -1.27 21.87
C VAL A 325 7.01 -1.70 20.77
N ALA A 326 6.87 -1.14 19.58
CA ALA A 326 7.79 -1.35 18.47
C ALA A 326 8.57 -0.06 18.19
N VAL A 327 9.89 -0.17 18.06
CA VAL A 327 10.79 0.92 17.73
C VAL A 327 11.28 0.72 16.30
N TYR A 328 10.96 1.67 15.43
CA TYR A 328 11.41 1.69 14.03
C TYR A 328 12.52 2.71 13.88
N VAL A 329 13.70 2.23 13.49
CA VAL A 329 14.90 3.04 13.26
C VAL A 329 15.11 3.14 11.76
N PRO A 330 14.92 4.32 11.14
CA PRO A 330 15.29 4.53 9.74
C PRO A 330 16.78 4.21 9.55
N GLN A 331 17.15 3.57 8.44
CA GLN A 331 18.56 3.22 8.17
C GLN A 331 19.45 4.45 8.01
N THR A 332 18.87 5.58 7.62
CA THR A 332 19.54 6.87 7.51
C THR A 332 19.58 7.65 8.83
N CYS A 333 19.06 7.08 9.93
CA CYS A 333 19.12 7.70 11.25
C CYS A 333 20.58 7.79 11.70
N PRO A 334 21.07 8.98 12.13
CA PRO A 334 22.44 9.11 12.64
C PRO A 334 22.71 8.33 13.93
N LEU A 335 21.68 8.06 14.72
CA LEU A 335 21.79 7.25 15.93
C LEU A 335 21.86 5.77 15.57
N ALA A 336 22.85 5.06 16.11
CA ALA A 336 23.04 3.64 15.86
C ALA A 336 21.85 2.81 16.35
N ALA A 337 21.43 1.84 15.53
CA ALA A 337 20.27 1.01 15.82
C ALA A 337 20.47 0.13 17.06
N ASP A 338 21.68 -0.40 17.27
CA ASP A 338 22.01 -1.21 18.45
C ASP A 338 22.02 -0.39 19.75
N ASP A 339 22.49 0.86 19.70
CA ASP A 339 22.42 1.78 20.84
C ASP A 339 20.96 2.09 21.20
N LEU A 340 20.12 2.35 20.20
CA LEU A 340 18.68 2.52 20.40
C LEU A 340 18.04 1.25 20.97
N LYS A 341 18.38 0.06 20.44
CA LYS A 341 17.89 -1.22 20.97
C LYS A 341 18.27 -1.38 22.45
N TRP A 342 19.52 -1.09 22.82
CA TRP A 342 20.00 -1.12 24.20
C TRP A 342 19.28 -0.08 25.07
N ALA A 343 19.09 1.13 24.56
CA ALA A 343 18.47 2.24 25.30
C ALA A 343 17.01 1.97 25.67
N PHE A 344 16.27 1.27 24.80
CA PHE A 344 14.90 0.85 25.07
C PHE A 344 14.81 -0.47 25.87
N ALA A 345 15.90 -1.24 25.97
CA ALA A 345 15.90 -2.52 26.66
C ALA A 345 15.95 -2.36 28.18
N GLN A 346 15.04 -3.04 28.89
CA GLN A 346 14.95 -3.04 30.35
C GLN A 346 14.74 -1.64 30.94
N VAL A 347 14.03 -0.78 30.22
CA VAL A 347 13.63 0.53 30.74
C VAL A 347 12.48 0.32 31.72
N GLU A 348 12.63 0.85 32.94
CA GLU A 348 11.64 0.73 34.02
C GLU A 348 11.14 2.11 34.45
N TRP A 349 9.84 2.23 34.70
CA TRP A 349 9.27 3.40 35.37
C TRP A 349 8.11 3.01 36.28
N SER A 350 7.82 3.84 37.29
CA SER A 350 6.71 3.64 38.23
C SER A 350 5.46 4.41 37.80
N ASP A 351 4.30 3.76 37.87
CA ASP A 351 3.01 4.36 37.50
C ASP A 351 2.18 4.75 38.73
N ALA A 352 2.40 5.95 39.25
CA ALA A 352 1.51 6.52 40.27
C ALA A 352 0.11 6.86 39.71
N GLY A 353 -0.05 6.98 38.38
CA GLY A 353 -1.26 7.51 37.74
C GLY A 353 -2.04 6.53 36.84
N ALA A 354 -1.64 5.26 36.74
CA ALA A 354 -2.28 4.27 35.86
C ALA A 354 -2.80 3.06 36.65
N GLY A 355 -3.68 3.30 37.62
CA GLY A 355 -4.49 2.22 38.22
C GLY A 355 -3.66 1.12 38.87
N GLY A 356 -2.85 1.49 39.87
CA GLY A 356 -2.22 0.57 40.81
C GLY A 356 -0.73 0.40 40.62
N GLY A 357 0.07 1.40 40.99
CA GLY A 357 1.41 1.38 41.64
C GLY A 357 2.50 0.37 41.24
N ILE A 358 2.27 -0.52 40.28
CA ILE A 358 3.20 -1.54 39.81
C ILE A 358 3.97 -0.91 38.65
N GLY A 359 5.30 -0.96 38.69
CA GLY A 359 6.12 -0.42 37.62
C GLY A 359 5.87 -1.11 36.27
N THR A 360 6.34 -0.50 35.19
CA THR A 360 6.32 -1.11 33.87
C THR A 360 7.75 -1.18 33.35
N THR A 361 8.14 -2.35 32.82
CA THR A 361 9.44 -2.62 32.22
C THR A 361 9.28 -2.99 30.74
N LEU A 362 10.13 -2.45 29.87
CA LEU A 362 10.24 -2.85 28.47
C LEU A 362 11.23 -4.01 28.32
N GLN A 363 10.75 -5.21 28.01
CA GLN A 363 11.61 -6.37 27.77
C GLN A 363 11.71 -6.66 26.26
N PRO A 364 12.92 -6.71 25.66
CA PRO A 364 13.08 -7.12 24.27
C PRO A 364 12.46 -8.50 24.00
N THR A 365 11.82 -8.67 22.84
CA THR A 365 11.19 -9.94 22.45
C THR A 365 11.36 -10.19 20.96
N ASP A 366 11.53 -11.46 20.60
CA ASP A 366 11.53 -11.93 19.20
C ASP A 366 10.11 -12.30 18.73
N ASP A 367 9.08 -12.21 19.60
CA ASP A 367 7.69 -12.45 19.20
C ASP A 367 7.08 -11.24 18.47
N GLU A 368 7.37 -11.18 17.18
CA GLU A 368 6.91 -10.09 16.30
C GLU A 368 5.48 -10.27 15.76
N ARG A 369 4.83 -11.41 16.03
CA ARG A 369 3.53 -11.80 15.41
C ARG A 369 2.42 -10.78 15.57
N MET A 370 2.43 -9.99 16.65
CA MET A 370 1.44 -8.93 16.85
C MET A 370 1.77 -7.68 16.05
N ALA A 371 3.05 -7.29 15.97
CA ALA A 371 3.50 -6.16 15.17
C ALA A 371 3.28 -6.44 13.66
N ASP A 372 3.55 -7.67 13.21
CA ASP A 372 3.34 -8.09 11.82
C ASP A 372 1.90 -7.86 11.33
N ARG A 373 0.91 -7.96 12.23
CA ARG A 373 -0.50 -7.71 11.90
C ARG A 373 -0.77 -6.27 11.46
N PHE A 374 0.10 -5.33 11.81
CA PHE A 374 0.02 -3.93 11.39
C PHE A 374 0.80 -3.66 10.10
N GLU A 375 1.61 -4.61 9.62
CA GLU A 375 2.49 -4.43 8.46
C GLU A 375 1.98 -5.13 7.20
N VAL A 376 1.00 -6.04 7.35
CA VAL A 376 0.38 -6.76 6.23
C VAL A 376 -0.11 -5.78 5.16
N PRO A 377 0.32 -5.94 3.89
CA PRO A 377 -0.16 -5.12 2.79
C PRO A 377 -1.69 -5.18 2.67
N ALA A 378 -2.34 -4.01 2.67
CA ALA A 378 -3.78 -3.91 2.57
C ALA A 378 -4.22 -2.64 1.83
N GLN A 379 -5.37 -2.72 1.16
CA GLN A 379 -6.01 -1.54 0.58
C GLN A 379 -6.84 -0.78 1.62
N CYS A 380 -7.47 -1.49 2.57
CA CYS A 380 -8.29 -0.85 3.59
C CYS A 380 -7.58 -0.76 4.94
N TRP A 381 -7.68 0.41 5.56
CA TRP A 381 -7.03 0.71 6.83
C TRP A 381 -7.99 1.45 7.76
N ARG A 382 -7.90 1.17 9.07
CA ARG A 382 -8.65 1.87 10.11
C ARG A 382 -7.72 2.30 11.23
N SER A 383 -7.89 3.51 11.72
CA SER A 383 -7.16 4.00 12.89
C SER A 383 -7.53 3.20 14.15
N VAL A 384 -6.53 2.70 14.86
CA VAL A 384 -6.65 2.16 16.22
C VAL A 384 -6.45 3.27 17.25
N THR A 385 -5.42 4.11 17.07
CA THR A 385 -5.27 5.38 17.80
C THR A 385 -5.66 6.54 16.89
N PRO A 386 -6.34 7.58 17.40
CA PRO A 386 -6.85 8.66 16.55
C PRO A 386 -5.71 9.45 15.90
N LEU A 387 -5.99 10.00 14.72
CA LEU A 387 -5.08 10.92 14.03
C LEU A 387 -5.21 12.30 14.66
N ALA A 388 -4.08 12.91 15.02
CA ALA A 388 -4.02 14.34 15.31
C ALA A 388 -3.92 15.12 14.00
N LEU A 389 -4.99 15.85 13.67
CA LEU A 389 -5.12 16.58 12.41
C LEU A 389 -5.12 18.11 12.68
N PRO A 390 -4.56 18.94 11.79
CA PRO A 390 -4.33 20.37 12.05
C PRO A 390 -5.62 21.21 12.05
N ARG A 391 -5.87 21.96 13.14
CA ARG A 391 -7.09 22.78 13.37
C ARG A 391 -7.35 23.85 12.32
N ARG A 392 -6.29 24.53 11.83
CA ARG A 392 -6.43 25.78 11.06
C ARG A 392 -7.19 25.64 9.74
N ARG A 393 -7.35 24.43 9.20
CA ARG A 393 -7.95 24.22 7.86
C ARG A 393 -9.45 23.98 7.84
N TRP A 394 -10.08 23.48 8.91
CA TRP A 394 -11.54 23.20 8.90
C TRP A 394 -12.39 24.17 9.69
N VAL A 395 -11.84 24.89 10.67
CA VAL A 395 -12.63 25.89 11.43
C VAL A 395 -12.97 27.08 10.53
N ALA A 396 -12.07 27.46 9.62
CA ALA A 396 -12.31 28.52 8.64
C ALA A 396 -13.29 28.14 7.52
N ALA A 397 -13.61 26.84 7.37
CA ALA A 397 -14.45 26.32 6.29
C ALA A 397 -15.84 25.90 6.76
N ALA A 398 -16.17 26.04 8.05
CA ALA A 398 -17.50 25.71 8.57
C ALA A 398 -18.44 26.90 8.31
N PRO A 399 -19.46 26.76 7.44
CA PRO A 399 -20.52 27.76 7.35
C PRO A 399 -21.33 27.73 8.65
N GLU A 400 -21.64 28.89 9.22
CA GLU A 400 -22.59 29.00 10.33
C GLU A 400 -23.99 28.56 9.83
N GLY A 401 -24.40 27.34 10.20
CA GLY A 401 -25.73 26.81 9.89
C GLY A 401 -25.86 25.31 10.10
N ASP A 402 -26.91 24.90 10.83
CA ASP A 402 -27.26 23.51 11.18
C ASP A 402 -27.92 22.73 10.01
N GLY A 403 -27.42 22.89 8.79
CA GLY A 403 -27.94 22.24 7.59
C GLY A 403 -27.16 21.00 7.15
N ALA A 404 -27.79 20.09 6.39
CA ALA A 404 -27.13 18.92 5.79
C ALA A 404 -25.92 19.27 4.88
N GLY A 405 -25.86 20.52 4.36
CA GLY A 405 -24.75 21.04 3.58
C GLY A 405 -23.48 21.32 4.40
N SER A 406 -23.58 21.83 5.63
CA SER A 406 -22.42 22.13 6.48
C SER A 406 -21.70 20.85 6.94
N ALA A 407 -22.47 19.79 7.22
CA ALA A 407 -21.94 18.47 7.55
C ALA A 407 -21.17 17.82 6.39
N HIS A 408 -21.55 18.07 5.13
CA HIS A 408 -20.84 17.57 3.96
C HIS A 408 -19.49 18.29 3.77
N VAL A 409 -19.49 19.62 3.84
CA VAL A 409 -18.27 20.46 3.73
C VAL A 409 -17.26 20.13 4.84
N GLN A 410 -17.73 19.91 6.07
CA GLN A 410 -16.87 19.51 7.18
C GLN A 410 -16.21 18.15 6.94
N ARG A 411 -16.95 17.17 6.42
CA ARG A 411 -16.43 15.83 6.08
C ARG A 411 -15.40 15.88 4.97
N GLU A 412 -15.64 16.66 3.91
CA GLU A 412 -14.67 16.82 2.82
C GLU A 412 -13.40 17.51 3.31
N THR A 413 -13.52 18.53 4.17
CA THR A 413 -12.35 19.22 4.73
C THR A 413 -11.52 18.30 5.62
N LEU A 414 -12.16 17.51 6.49
CA LEU A 414 -11.48 16.50 7.30
C LEU A 414 -10.82 15.42 6.43
N ALA A 415 -11.50 14.96 5.38
CA ALA A 415 -10.93 14.02 4.42
C ALA A 415 -9.69 14.58 3.71
N ALA A 416 -9.70 15.88 3.36
CA ALA A 416 -8.55 16.58 2.81
C ALA A 416 -7.39 16.66 3.81
N ALA A 417 -7.68 16.93 5.09
CA ALA A 417 -6.68 16.92 6.17
C ALA A 417 -6.05 15.54 6.37
N VAL A 418 -6.84 14.47 6.32
CA VAL A 418 -6.34 13.08 6.35
C VAL A 418 -5.44 12.79 5.15
N ARG A 419 -5.84 13.18 3.93
CA ARG A 419 -5.00 13.03 2.73
C ARG A 419 -3.69 13.81 2.88
N GLN A 420 -3.70 14.96 3.54
CA GLN A 420 -2.47 15.72 3.82
C GLN A 420 -1.60 15.02 4.86
N ALA A 421 -2.19 14.50 5.94
CA ALA A 421 -1.49 13.72 6.95
C ALA A 421 -0.78 12.50 6.35
N LEU A 422 -1.42 11.78 5.42
CA LEU A 422 -0.81 10.68 4.66
C LEU A 422 0.41 11.13 3.84
N ARG A 423 0.30 12.28 3.15
CA ARG A 423 1.43 12.87 2.42
C ARG A 423 2.60 13.21 3.35
N HIS A 424 2.32 13.81 4.50
CA HIS A 424 3.33 14.11 5.52
C HIS A 424 3.97 12.84 6.12
N ALA A 425 3.29 11.70 6.05
CA ALA A 425 3.82 10.40 6.47
C ALA A 425 4.64 9.70 5.37
N GLY A 426 4.73 10.28 4.16
CA GLY A 426 5.40 9.68 3.00
C GLY A 426 4.53 8.71 2.19
N VAL A 427 3.25 8.56 2.55
CA VAL A 427 2.31 7.67 1.85
C VAL A 427 1.74 8.39 0.64
N ARG A 428 2.21 8.01 -0.56
CA ARG A 428 1.84 8.64 -1.83
C ARG A 428 0.78 7.88 -2.62
N THR A 429 0.47 6.64 -2.24
CA THR A 429 -0.58 5.84 -2.89
C THR A 429 -1.92 6.57 -2.86
N PRO A 430 -2.62 6.71 -4.01
CA PRO A 430 -3.91 7.38 -4.06
C PRO A 430 -4.95 6.72 -3.15
N VAL A 431 -5.77 7.56 -2.51
CA VAL A 431 -6.87 7.13 -1.64
C VAL A 431 -8.19 7.33 -2.38
N SER A 432 -8.94 6.25 -2.59
CA SER A 432 -10.25 6.26 -3.24
C SER A 432 -11.36 6.67 -2.27
N SER A 433 -11.27 6.31 -1.00
CA SER A 433 -12.27 6.64 0.03
C SER A 433 -11.64 7.06 1.36
N VAL A 434 -12.24 8.05 2.01
CA VAL A 434 -11.87 8.50 3.37
C VAL A 434 -13.15 8.70 4.18
N ARG A 435 -13.23 8.04 5.33
CA ARG A 435 -14.29 8.25 6.33
C ARG A 435 -13.65 8.68 7.64
N VAL A 436 -14.24 9.68 8.29
CA VAL A 436 -13.79 10.22 9.57
C VAL A 436 -14.92 10.22 10.60
N GLN A 437 -14.60 9.94 11.86
CA GLN A 437 -15.55 9.94 12.98
C GLN A 437 -14.84 10.08 14.33
N ARG A 438 -15.60 10.35 15.40
CA ARG A 438 -15.06 10.46 16.77
C ARG A 438 -15.05 9.11 17.50
N GLU A 439 -16.00 8.26 17.15
CA GLU A 439 -16.16 6.93 17.67
C GLU A 439 -15.08 5.99 17.09
N PRO A 440 -14.57 5.04 17.88
CA PRO A 440 -13.67 4.02 17.34
C PRO A 440 -14.37 3.18 16.28
N PHE A 441 -13.60 2.60 15.35
CA PHE A 441 -14.13 1.64 14.37
C PHE A 441 -14.26 0.22 14.91
N GLU A 442 -13.81 -0.01 16.13
CA GLU A 442 -13.76 -1.32 16.75
C GLU A 442 -14.56 -1.27 18.05
N ARG A 443 -15.30 -2.35 18.35
CA ARG A 443 -16.21 -2.40 19.50
C ARG A 443 -15.54 -2.09 20.85
N ARG A 444 -14.27 -2.48 21.01
CA ARG A 444 -13.46 -2.24 22.22
C ARG A 444 -12.43 -1.12 22.06
N GLY A 445 -12.51 -0.36 20.96
CA GLY A 445 -11.70 0.83 20.81
C GLY A 445 -12.17 1.94 21.75
N GLU A 446 -11.42 3.03 21.77
CA GLU A 446 -11.67 4.17 22.63
C GLU A 446 -12.00 5.40 21.78
N ARG A 447 -12.84 6.30 22.30
CA ARG A 447 -13.20 7.55 21.61
C ARG A 447 -12.01 8.47 21.44
N ALA A 448 -11.96 9.18 20.33
CA ALA A 448 -10.83 10.03 19.97
C ALA A 448 -10.49 11.10 21.01
N GLU A 449 -11.50 11.71 21.66
CA GLU A 449 -11.30 12.78 22.65
C GLU A 449 -10.59 12.30 23.91
N ARG A 450 -10.69 11.00 24.24
CA ARG A 450 -10.07 10.41 25.44
C ARG A 450 -8.56 10.31 25.34
N PHE A 451 -8.00 10.39 24.15
CA PHE A 451 -6.56 10.43 23.90
C PHE A 451 -5.94 11.81 24.09
N ALA A 452 -6.75 12.86 24.32
CA ALA A 452 -6.23 14.22 24.46
C ALA A 452 -5.57 14.48 25.81
N ALA A 453 -6.00 13.77 26.86
CA ALA A 453 -5.56 14.00 28.23
C ALA A 453 -4.05 13.84 28.39
N GLY A 454 -3.37 14.87 28.90
CA GLY A 454 -1.92 14.87 29.08
C GLY A 454 -1.10 15.02 27.80
N THR A 455 -1.74 15.34 26.67
CA THR A 455 -1.07 15.56 25.38
C THR A 455 -1.16 17.02 24.95
N ARG A 456 -0.29 17.43 24.01
CA ARG A 456 -0.37 18.75 23.36
C ARG A 456 -1.54 18.91 22.38
N PHE A 457 -2.30 17.84 22.12
CA PHE A 457 -3.35 17.84 21.10
C PHE A 457 -4.72 18.07 21.76
N PRO A 458 -5.47 19.10 21.34
CA PRO A 458 -6.78 19.34 21.92
C PRO A 458 -7.78 18.27 21.44
N PRO A 459 -8.81 17.94 22.24
CA PRO A 459 -9.78 16.88 21.90
C PRO A 459 -10.43 17.05 20.53
N ASP A 460 -10.69 18.29 20.12
CA ASP A 460 -11.34 18.61 18.86
C ASP A 460 -10.47 18.33 17.61
N ALA A 461 -9.16 18.19 17.78
CA ALA A 461 -8.20 17.87 16.71
C ALA A 461 -8.00 16.36 16.47
N LEU A 462 -8.52 15.50 17.35
CA LEU A 462 -8.32 14.05 17.30
C LEU A 462 -9.48 13.34 16.61
N TRP A 463 -9.20 12.59 15.53
CA TRP A 463 -10.23 11.91 14.75
C TRP A 463 -9.80 10.49 14.37
N HIS A 464 -10.74 9.56 14.40
CA HIS A 464 -10.54 8.25 13.77
C HIS A 464 -10.77 8.37 12.25
N ALA A 465 -9.96 7.66 11.47
CA ALA A 465 -10.07 7.60 10.02
C ALA A 465 -10.10 6.15 9.50
N ALA A 466 -10.96 5.89 8.53
CA ALA A 466 -10.96 4.68 7.70
C ALA A 466 -10.65 5.07 6.26
N LEU A 467 -9.76 4.31 5.61
CA LEU A 467 -9.18 4.62 4.32
C LEU A 467 -9.31 3.43 3.37
N THR A 468 -9.46 3.73 2.09
CA THR A 468 -9.26 2.76 1.01
C THR A 468 -8.25 3.31 0.01
N PHE A 469 -7.11 2.66 -0.13
CA PHE A 469 -6.11 2.92 -1.16
C PHE A 469 -6.49 2.26 -2.48
N THR A 470 -6.03 2.83 -3.60
CA THR A 470 -6.18 2.22 -4.93
C THR A 470 -5.34 0.96 -5.09
N GLU A 471 -4.23 0.86 -4.35
CA GLU A 471 -3.31 -0.28 -4.35
C GLU A 471 -2.97 -0.68 -2.90
N PRO A 472 -2.60 -1.95 -2.64
CA PRO A 472 -2.18 -2.35 -1.30
C PRO A 472 -0.98 -1.54 -0.82
N VAL A 473 -1.08 -0.99 0.40
CA VAL A 473 0.02 -0.31 1.10
C VAL A 473 0.50 -1.22 2.21
N ALA A 474 1.81 -1.40 2.37
CA ALA A 474 2.42 -2.10 3.50
C ALA A 474 2.52 -1.17 4.72
N GLY A 475 2.35 -1.72 5.92
CA GLY A 475 2.47 -0.95 7.16
C GLY A 475 3.88 -0.95 7.76
N PRO A 476 4.04 -0.42 8.99
CA PRO A 476 2.98 0.17 9.81
C PRO A 476 2.49 1.50 9.24
N LEU A 477 1.17 1.67 9.14
CA LEU A 477 0.59 2.93 8.67
C LEU A 477 0.35 3.87 9.84
N LEU A 478 1.12 4.96 9.89
CA LEU A 478 1.03 6.02 10.90
C LEU A 478 0.75 7.36 10.21
N ALA A 479 -0.32 8.04 10.61
CA ALA A 479 -0.72 9.31 9.98
C ALA A 479 -1.08 10.39 11.00
N GLY A 480 -0.82 11.65 10.64
CA GLY A 480 -1.12 12.82 11.48
C GLY A 480 0.08 13.32 12.27
N ASP A 481 -0.13 14.38 13.03
CA ASP A 481 0.93 15.09 13.75
C ASP A 481 1.36 14.39 15.05
N GLY A 482 0.56 13.42 15.49
CA GLY A 482 0.84 12.57 16.65
C GLY A 482 1.59 11.27 16.35
N ARG A 483 2.01 11.05 15.09
CA ARG A 483 2.68 9.81 14.64
C ARG A 483 4.01 9.47 15.32
N TYR A 484 4.61 10.43 16.04
CA TYR A 484 5.85 10.24 16.80
C TYR A 484 5.62 10.09 18.32
N VAL A 485 4.36 10.13 18.76
CA VAL A 485 3.98 10.10 20.18
C VAL A 485 2.79 9.16 20.40
N GLY A 486 2.75 8.05 19.65
CA GLY A 486 1.76 6.98 19.85
C GLY A 486 0.36 7.19 19.28
N LEU A 487 0.12 8.25 18.52
CA LEU A 487 -1.17 8.52 17.87
C LEU A 487 -1.11 8.26 16.35
N GLY A 488 -2.28 8.09 15.74
CA GLY A 488 -2.40 7.91 14.30
C GLY A 488 -2.06 6.52 13.76
N LEU A 489 -1.91 5.52 14.63
CA LEU A 489 -1.69 4.14 14.24
C LEU A 489 -2.92 3.57 13.57
N MET A 490 -2.74 2.96 12.40
CA MET A 490 -3.79 2.31 11.65
C MET A 490 -3.51 0.81 11.54
N ARG A 491 -4.56 0.01 11.58
CA ARG A 491 -4.52 -1.43 11.30
C ARG A 491 -5.03 -1.73 9.89
N PRO A 492 -4.49 -2.74 9.21
CA PRO A 492 -5.07 -3.23 7.98
C PRO A 492 -6.41 -3.93 8.29
N VAL A 493 -7.39 -3.66 7.43
CA VAL A 493 -8.67 -4.35 7.41
C VAL A 493 -8.62 -5.33 6.26
N ARG A 494 -8.84 -6.61 6.57
CA ARG A 494 -9.07 -7.61 5.53
C ARG A 494 -10.40 -7.30 4.86
N THR A 495 -10.33 -6.65 3.70
CA THR A 495 -11.48 -6.60 2.79
C THR A 495 -11.76 -8.00 2.33
N VAL A 496 -13.04 -8.35 2.19
CA VAL A 496 -13.43 -9.61 1.57
C VAL A 496 -13.08 -9.52 0.09
N PRO A 497 -12.03 -10.18 -0.42
CA PRO A 497 -11.68 -10.10 -1.84
C PRO A 497 -12.77 -10.72 -2.73
N ASP A 498 -13.72 -11.43 -2.11
CA ASP A 498 -14.84 -12.15 -2.69
C ASP A 498 -16.16 -11.34 -2.71
N VAL A 499 -16.14 -10.05 -2.36
CA VAL A 499 -17.33 -9.18 -2.43
C VAL A 499 -16.97 -7.82 -3.03
N VAL A 500 -17.65 -7.44 -4.12
CA VAL A 500 -17.63 -6.08 -4.64
C VAL A 500 -18.91 -5.38 -4.20
N ALA A 501 -18.78 -4.25 -3.50
CA ALA A 501 -19.92 -3.51 -2.98
C ALA A 501 -19.95 -2.07 -3.48
N PHE A 502 -21.18 -1.56 -3.67
CA PHE A 502 -21.45 -0.18 -4.01
C PHE A 502 -22.51 0.39 -3.08
N ALA A 503 -22.28 1.59 -2.55
CA ALA A 503 -23.29 2.40 -1.91
C ALA A 503 -24.12 3.13 -2.97
N ILE A 504 -25.44 3.12 -2.82
CA ILE A 504 -26.39 3.87 -3.64
C ILE A 504 -26.53 5.24 -3.00
N VAL A 505 -25.79 6.22 -3.52
CA VAL A 505 -25.69 7.57 -2.95
C VAL A 505 -26.74 8.53 -3.51
N GLY A 506 -27.37 8.19 -4.64
CA GLY A 506 -28.40 9.02 -5.26
C GLY A 506 -29.22 8.32 -6.34
N GLY A 507 -30.33 8.94 -6.74
CA GLY A 507 -31.13 8.54 -7.89
C GLY A 507 -32.03 7.31 -7.72
N LEU A 508 -32.19 6.81 -6.49
CA LEU A 508 -33.09 5.71 -6.15
C LEU A 508 -34.54 6.20 -6.04
N ALA A 509 -35.44 5.64 -6.84
CA ALA A 509 -36.87 5.97 -6.79
C ALA A 509 -37.54 5.50 -5.50
N ALA A 510 -38.56 6.23 -5.03
CA ALA A 510 -39.40 5.79 -3.91
C ALA A 510 -40.12 4.48 -4.26
N GLY A 511 -40.13 3.51 -3.33
CA GLY A 511 -40.74 2.19 -3.57
C GLY A 511 -40.00 1.32 -4.60
N ALA A 512 -38.74 1.62 -4.90
CA ALA A 512 -37.96 0.90 -5.91
C ALA A 512 -37.98 -0.63 -5.73
N ASN A 513 -38.29 -1.34 -6.81
CA ASN A 513 -38.36 -2.80 -6.81
C ASN A 513 -36.94 -3.41 -6.89
N ARG A 514 -36.56 -4.15 -5.85
CA ARG A 514 -35.25 -4.86 -5.75
C ARG A 514 -34.94 -5.72 -6.97
N ALA A 515 -35.93 -6.43 -7.51
CA ALA A 515 -35.75 -7.32 -8.65
C ALA A 515 -35.35 -6.55 -9.93
N VAL A 516 -35.84 -5.31 -10.08
CA VAL A 516 -35.47 -4.43 -11.20
C VAL A 516 -34.02 -3.98 -11.06
N ILE A 517 -33.60 -3.60 -9.85
CA ILE A 517 -32.21 -3.20 -9.57
C ILE A 517 -31.25 -4.37 -9.79
N VAL A 518 -31.54 -5.55 -9.25
CA VAL A 518 -30.71 -6.75 -9.43
C VAL A 518 -30.58 -7.11 -10.91
N ARG A 519 -31.67 -7.05 -11.68
CA ARG A 519 -31.65 -7.32 -13.12
C ARG A 519 -30.78 -6.31 -13.87
N ALA A 520 -30.91 -5.02 -13.55
CA ALA A 520 -30.07 -3.98 -14.14
C ALA A 520 -28.59 -4.16 -13.78
N ALA A 521 -28.29 -4.44 -12.51
CA ALA A 521 -26.94 -4.67 -12.02
C ALA A 521 -26.27 -5.90 -12.66
N ARG A 522 -27.01 -6.99 -12.87
CA ARG A 522 -26.52 -8.17 -13.61
C ARG A 522 -26.22 -7.83 -15.07
N ARG A 523 -27.10 -7.09 -15.75
CA ARG A 523 -26.88 -6.66 -17.15
C ARG A 523 -25.65 -5.76 -17.28
N ALA A 524 -25.51 -4.79 -16.37
CA ALA A 524 -24.36 -3.90 -16.33
C ALA A 524 -23.05 -4.68 -16.11
N MET A 525 -23.04 -5.60 -15.15
CA MET A 525 -21.90 -6.48 -14.88
C MET A 525 -21.49 -7.28 -16.12
N MET A 526 -22.43 -7.98 -16.77
CA MET A 526 -22.17 -8.76 -17.98
C MET A 526 -21.60 -7.88 -19.10
N ALA A 527 -22.19 -6.71 -19.34
CA ALA A 527 -21.73 -5.78 -20.36
C ALA A 527 -20.30 -5.25 -20.09
N ARG A 528 -19.95 -4.98 -18.82
CA ARG A 528 -18.62 -4.51 -18.44
C ARG A 528 -17.56 -5.61 -18.54
N VAL A 529 -17.89 -6.84 -18.16
CA VAL A 529 -16.98 -7.99 -18.33
C VAL A 529 -16.72 -8.25 -19.81
N GLN A 530 -17.78 -8.28 -20.64
CA GLN A 530 -17.64 -8.50 -22.09
C GLN A 530 -16.73 -7.47 -22.76
N ARG A 531 -16.75 -6.19 -22.32
CA ARG A 531 -15.89 -5.12 -22.83
C ARG A 531 -14.39 -5.34 -22.57
N ARG A 532 -14.04 -6.13 -21.56
CA ARG A 532 -12.64 -6.46 -21.23
C ARG A 532 -12.17 -7.77 -21.87
N GLN A 533 -13.05 -8.49 -22.57
CA GLN A 533 -12.75 -9.74 -23.28
C GLN A 533 -12.55 -9.50 -24.77
N ARG A 534 -12.00 -10.49 -25.48
CA ARG A 534 -11.85 -10.40 -26.93
C ARG A 534 -13.24 -10.40 -27.58
N ARG A 535 -13.39 -9.65 -28.69
CA ARG A 535 -14.65 -9.59 -29.43
C ARG A 535 -15.02 -10.99 -29.94
N GLY A 536 -16.22 -11.46 -29.61
CA GLY A 536 -16.72 -12.79 -29.98
C GLY A 536 -16.49 -13.89 -28.93
N GLU A 537 -15.78 -13.60 -27.84
CA GLU A 537 -15.60 -14.54 -26.74
C GLU A 537 -16.88 -14.63 -25.87
N PRO A 538 -17.39 -15.83 -25.55
CA PRO A 538 -18.59 -15.99 -24.73
C PRO A 538 -18.32 -15.61 -23.26
N LEU A 539 -19.33 -15.06 -22.59
CA LEU A 539 -19.23 -14.73 -21.17
C LEU A 539 -19.04 -15.99 -20.32
N PRO A 540 -18.09 -15.98 -19.36
CA PRO A 540 -17.89 -17.12 -18.47
C PRO A 540 -19.14 -17.44 -17.66
N THR A 541 -19.39 -18.73 -17.43
CA THR A 541 -20.50 -19.20 -16.57
C THR A 541 -20.48 -18.56 -15.18
N TYR A 542 -19.29 -18.24 -14.66
CA TYR A 542 -19.11 -17.50 -13.42
C TYR A 542 -19.86 -16.16 -13.38
N VAL A 543 -19.97 -15.48 -14.53
CA VAL A 543 -20.59 -14.15 -14.67
C VAL A 543 -22.01 -14.27 -15.21
N SER A 544 -22.23 -15.08 -16.26
CA SER A 544 -23.53 -15.21 -16.92
C SER A 544 -24.51 -16.05 -16.09
N GLY A 545 -24.02 -17.04 -15.35
CA GLY A 545 -24.82 -18.09 -14.72
C GLY A 545 -25.37 -19.12 -15.71
N HIS A 546 -24.90 -19.11 -16.96
CA HIS A 546 -25.29 -20.03 -18.01
C HIS A 546 -24.09 -20.85 -18.51
N ASP A 547 -24.31 -22.07 -18.94
CA ASP A 547 -23.29 -22.91 -19.57
C ASP A 547 -23.00 -22.45 -21.02
N GLY A 548 -22.08 -23.14 -21.69
CA GLY A 548 -21.66 -22.81 -23.07
C GLY A 548 -22.76 -22.94 -24.12
N GLU A 549 -23.86 -23.62 -23.78
CA GLU A 549 -25.04 -23.79 -24.65
C GLU A 549 -26.14 -22.77 -24.33
N GLY A 550 -25.95 -21.95 -23.29
CA GLY A 550 -26.92 -20.93 -22.87
C GLY A 550 -28.00 -21.44 -21.92
N HIS A 551 -27.90 -22.67 -21.42
CA HIS A 551 -28.81 -23.17 -20.40
C HIS A 551 -28.40 -22.65 -19.01
N PRO A 552 -29.36 -22.42 -18.09
CA PRO A 552 -29.03 -22.05 -16.72
C PRO A 552 -28.16 -23.14 -16.08
N ALA A 553 -27.07 -22.76 -15.41
CA ALA A 553 -26.21 -23.74 -14.73
C ALA A 553 -27.00 -24.50 -13.64
N THR A 554 -27.27 -25.79 -13.87
CA THR A 554 -28.22 -26.61 -13.07
C THR A 554 -27.59 -27.41 -11.93
N GLY A 555 -26.26 -27.41 -11.78
CA GLY A 555 -25.60 -28.05 -10.64
C GLY A 555 -25.89 -27.29 -9.35
N GLY A 556 -26.53 -27.91 -8.36
CA GLY A 556 -26.99 -27.28 -7.10
C GLY A 556 -25.94 -26.51 -6.26
N GLY A 557 -24.68 -26.48 -6.67
CA GLY A 557 -23.70 -25.49 -6.22
C GLY A 557 -23.84 -24.18 -6.99
N HIS A 558 -24.14 -23.07 -6.31
CA HIS A 558 -23.90 -21.71 -6.81
C HIS A 558 -22.47 -21.60 -7.35
N ARG A 559 -22.26 -21.66 -8.66
CA ARG A 559 -20.93 -21.53 -9.30
C ARG A 559 -20.71 -20.18 -9.98
N HIS A 560 -21.67 -19.27 -9.82
CA HIS A 560 -21.65 -17.93 -10.40
C HIS A 560 -21.87 -16.85 -9.35
N VAL A 561 -21.45 -15.63 -9.68
CA VAL A 561 -21.60 -14.47 -8.80
C VAL A 561 -23.07 -14.16 -8.51
N ALA A 562 -23.38 -13.97 -7.23
CA ALA A 562 -24.69 -13.53 -6.80
C ALA A 562 -24.74 -12.00 -6.75
N VAL A 563 -25.90 -11.44 -7.08
CA VAL A 563 -26.14 -10.00 -6.99
C VAL A 563 -27.25 -9.76 -5.98
N ALA A 564 -26.93 -9.08 -4.89
CA ALA A 564 -27.84 -8.76 -3.82
C ALA A 564 -28.01 -7.24 -3.67
N VAL A 565 -29.20 -6.81 -3.26
CA VAL A 565 -29.51 -5.40 -3.01
C VAL A 565 -30.10 -5.27 -1.61
N ASP A 566 -29.38 -4.56 -0.75
CA ASP A 566 -29.81 -4.21 0.60
C ASP A 566 -30.34 -2.76 0.58
N LEU A 567 -31.64 -2.60 0.33
CA LEU A 567 -32.26 -1.26 0.29
C LEU A 567 -32.29 -0.57 1.66
N LEU A 568 -32.28 -1.33 2.76
CA LEU A 568 -32.26 -0.75 4.11
C LEU A 568 -30.98 0.06 4.31
N ARG A 569 -29.85 -0.48 3.85
CA ARG A 569 -28.54 0.18 3.90
C ARG A 569 -28.14 0.86 2.60
N ARG A 570 -29.02 0.87 1.59
CA ARG A 570 -28.80 1.41 0.24
C ARG A 570 -27.53 0.85 -0.41
N ARG A 571 -27.38 -0.48 -0.48
CA ARG A 571 -26.20 -1.15 -1.04
C ARG A 571 -26.53 -2.11 -2.17
N LEU A 572 -25.62 -2.19 -3.14
CA LEU A 572 -25.56 -3.20 -4.19
C LEU A 572 -24.32 -4.06 -3.97
N LEU A 573 -24.48 -5.38 -3.93
CA LEU A 573 -23.42 -6.34 -3.62
C LEU A 573 -23.29 -7.36 -4.74
N TYR A 574 -22.05 -7.62 -5.16
CA TYR A 574 -21.66 -8.73 -6.03
C TYR A 574 -20.85 -9.71 -5.17
N ILE A 575 -21.41 -10.88 -4.88
CA ILE A 575 -20.90 -11.82 -3.88
C ILE A 575 -20.38 -13.07 -4.60
N ALA A 576 -19.13 -13.43 -4.35
CA ALA A 576 -18.54 -14.64 -4.91
C ALA A 576 -19.25 -15.89 -4.38
N PRO A 577 -19.40 -16.93 -5.21
CA PRO A 577 -20.05 -18.16 -4.79
C PRO A 577 -19.34 -18.90 -3.63
N SER A 578 -18.02 -18.71 -3.47
CA SER A 578 -17.24 -19.19 -2.32
C SER A 578 -17.76 -18.70 -0.97
N ARG A 579 -18.51 -17.59 -0.95
CA ARG A 579 -19.09 -17.00 0.28
C ARG A 579 -20.50 -17.49 0.56
N LEU A 580 -21.17 -18.10 -0.43
CA LEU A 580 -22.52 -18.63 -0.30
C LEU A 580 -22.56 -20.13 0.02
N GLN A 581 -21.42 -20.81 -0.09
CA GLN A 581 -21.23 -22.23 0.21
C GLN A 581 -20.06 -22.41 1.16
N ARG A 582 -20.22 -23.26 2.18
CA ARG A 582 -19.18 -23.47 3.21
C ARG A 582 -18.15 -24.58 2.88
N ARG A 583 -18.15 -25.15 1.67
CA ARG A 583 -17.21 -26.21 1.26
C ARG A 583 -16.81 -26.16 -0.22
N GLY A 584 -15.54 -26.47 -0.50
CA GLY A 584 -15.16 -27.36 -1.60
C GLY A 584 -15.13 -26.80 -3.03
N VAL A 585 -14.78 -25.53 -3.25
CA VAL A 585 -14.48 -25.06 -4.60
C VAL A 585 -12.98 -24.81 -4.76
N HIS A 586 -12.44 -25.02 -5.97
CA HIS A 586 -11.10 -24.60 -6.36
C HIS A 586 -10.91 -23.10 -6.08
N TRP A 587 -10.41 -22.78 -4.89
CA TRP A 587 -10.41 -21.43 -4.33
C TRP A 587 -9.64 -20.45 -5.23
N ARG A 588 -8.54 -20.90 -5.85
CA ARG A 588 -7.70 -20.08 -6.74
C ARG A 588 -8.43 -19.62 -8.01
N GLU A 589 -9.22 -20.50 -8.61
CA GLU A 589 -9.94 -20.18 -9.85
C GLU A 589 -11.09 -19.21 -9.60
N ILE A 590 -11.84 -19.40 -8.50
CA ILE A 590 -12.86 -18.44 -8.06
C ILE A 590 -12.24 -17.08 -7.76
N GLU A 591 -11.15 -17.06 -7.00
CA GLU A 591 -10.49 -15.81 -6.62
C GLU A 591 -9.98 -15.05 -7.86
N GLN A 592 -9.41 -15.76 -8.83
CA GLN A 592 -8.97 -15.15 -10.08
C GLN A 592 -10.17 -14.63 -10.91
N ALA A 593 -11.25 -15.40 -11.00
CA ALA A 593 -12.47 -14.98 -11.69
C ALA A 593 -13.12 -13.76 -11.00
N HIS A 594 -13.17 -13.74 -9.68
CA HIS A 594 -13.72 -12.62 -8.91
C HIS A 594 -12.83 -11.37 -9.00
N ARG A 595 -11.50 -11.51 -9.02
CA ARG A 595 -10.59 -10.39 -9.30
C ARG A 595 -10.81 -9.78 -10.67
N ARG A 596 -11.00 -10.61 -11.71
CA ARG A 596 -11.34 -10.13 -13.07
C ARG A 596 -12.68 -9.39 -13.07
N LEU A 597 -13.68 -9.91 -12.35
CA LEU A 597 -14.98 -9.25 -12.17
C LEU A 597 -14.83 -7.90 -11.44
N ALA A 598 -14.12 -7.86 -10.31
CA ALA A 598 -13.88 -6.65 -9.53
C ALA A 598 -13.20 -5.57 -10.39
N GLY A 599 -12.18 -5.96 -11.16
CA GLY A 599 -11.59 -5.09 -12.17
C GLY A 599 -12.65 -4.59 -13.16
N ALA A 600 -13.47 -5.46 -13.76
CA ALA A 600 -14.49 -5.04 -14.73
C ALA A 600 -15.50 -4.04 -14.14
N LEU A 601 -15.83 -4.14 -12.85
CA LEU A 601 -16.74 -3.24 -12.15
C LEU A 601 -16.08 -1.94 -11.68
N GLU A 602 -14.76 -1.83 -11.72
CA GLU A 602 -14.04 -0.61 -11.39
C GLU A 602 -14.52 0.58 -12.24
N GLY A 603 -14.75 1.73 -11.59
CA GLY A 603 -15.30 2.92 -12.24
C GLY A 603 -16.78 2.82 -12.61
N MET A 604 -17.53 1.85 -12.07
CA MET A 604 -18.98 1.81 -12.19
C MET A 604 -19.62 2.80 -11.19
N ASP A 605 -19.89 4.01 -11.65
CA ASP A 605 -20.45 5.13 -10.86
C ASP A 605 -21.94 5.38 -11.13
N ARG A 606 -22.50 4.79 -12.20
CA ARG A 606 -23.90 4.94 -12.60
C ARG A 606 -24.52 3.61 -13.00
N LEU A 607 -25.76 3.37 -12.56
CA LEU A 607 -26.57 2.23 -12.96
C LEU A 607 -27.98 2.67 -13.38
N ARG A 608 -28.31 2.47 -14.66
CA ARG A 608 -29.68 2.69 -15.17
C ARG A 608 -30.57 1.51 -14.80
N ALA A 609 -31.40 1.69 -13.77
CA ALA A 609 -32.23 0.64 -13.18
C ALA A 609 -33.73 0.77 -13.54
N GLY A 610 -34.05 1.22 -14.75
CA GLY A 610 -35.43 1.32 -15.23
C GLY A 610 -36.32 2.14 -14.28
N SER A 611 -37.45 1.57 -13.86
CA SER A 611 -38.38 2.21 -12.91
C SER A 611 -37.80 2.45 -11.51
N ALA A 612 -36.65 1.83 -11.18
CA ALA A 612 -35.96 2.10 -9.92
C ALA A 612 -35.05 3.36 -9.99
N GLY A 613 -34.89 3.97 -11.16
CA GLY A 613 -34.16 5.23 -11.37
C GLY A 613 -32.76 5.08 -11.98
N LEU A 614 -32.07 6.22 -12.11
CA LEU A 614 -30.66 6.29 -12.50
C LEU A 614 -29.81 6.37 -11.23
N LEU A 615 -29.34 5.22 -10.76
CA LEU A 615 -28.63 5.13 -9.49
C LEU A 615 -27.22 5.69 -9.64
N THR A 616 -26.83 6.56 -8.71
CA THR A 616 -25.43 6.98 -8.52
C THR A 616 -24.78 6.05 -7.50
N LEU A 617 -23.63 5.50 -7.86
CA LEU A 617 -22.92 4.47 -7.10
C LEU A 617 -21.57 4.99 -6.65
N ALA A 618 -21.23 4.75 -5.39
CA ALA A 618 -19.89 4.93 -4.85
C ALA A 618 -19.34 3.57 -4.42
N PRO A 619 -18.05 3.25 -4.64
CA PRO A 619 -17.44 2.06 -4.07
C PRO A 619 -17.69 1.99 -2.57
N ALA A 620 -18.10 0.83 -2.08
CA ALA A 620 -18.34 0.57 -0.67
C ALA A 620 -17.50 -0.62 -0.20
N THR A 621 -17.11 -0.59 1.07
CA THR A 621 -16.40 -1.68 1.71
C THR A 621 -17.39 -2.48 2.56
N VAL A 622 -17.33 -3.81 2.45
CA VAL A 622 -18.04 -4.73 3.34
C VAL A 622 -17.09 -5.18 4.42
N GLU A 623 -17.53 -5.04 5.65
CA GLU A 623 -16.72 -5.24 6.85
C GLU A 623 -17.24 -6.49 7.57
N GLU A 624 -16.49 -7.60 7.53
CA GLU A 624 -17.00 -8.90 8.00
C GLU A 624 -17.44 -8.91 9.45
N VAL A 625 -16.84 -8.08 10.31
CA VAL A 625 -17.05 -8.15 11.76
C VAL A 625 -18.30 -7.40 12.21
N ASP A 626 -18.65 -6.32 11.50
CA ASP A 626 -19.69 -5.38 11.93
C ASP A 626 -20.90 -5.33 11.00
N ASP A 627 -20.77 -5.87 9.77
CA ASP A 627 -21.85 -5.82 8.79
C ASP A 627 -22.94 -6.84 9.11
N PRO A 628 -24.20 -6.44 9.33
CA PRO A 628 -25.27 -7.36 9.66
C PRO A 628 -25.53 -8.46 8.62
N LEU A 629 -25.09 -8.29 7.38
CA LEU A 629 -25.19 -9.34 6.36
C LEU A 629 -24.05 -10.36 6.43
N PHE A 630 -22.91 -10.04 7.04
CA PHE A 630 -21.69 -10.85 6.98
C PHE A 630 -21.19 -11.31 8.35
N ALA A 631 -21.40 -10.50 9.38
CA ALA A 631 -20.94 -10.75 10.72
C ALA A 631 -21.60 -11.97 11.36
N ALA A 632 -20.86 -12.61 12.28
CA ALA A 632 -21.26 -13.88 12.88
C ALA A 632 -22.44 -13.72 13.85
N ALA A 633 -23.65 -14.05 13.41
CA ALA A 633 -24.85 -13.96 14.25
C ALA A 633 -25.40 -15.35 14.61
N ARG A 634 -25.96 -15.47 15.81
CA ARG A 634 -26.74 -16.66 16.21
C ARG A 634 -28.13 -16.64 15.61
N VAL A 635 -28.71 -15.47 15.42
CA VAL A 635 -30.07 -15.30 14.89
C VAL A 635 -30.00 -14.55 13.57
N TRP A 636 -30.66 -15.09 12.55
CA TRP A 636 -30.72 -14.54 11.20
C TRP A 636 -32.17 -14.33 10.79
N GLU A 637 -32.54 -13.13 10.35
CA GLU A 637 -33.89 -12.82 9.88
C GLU A 637 -33.88 -12.38 8.42
N THR A 638 -34.91 -12.76 7.66
CA THR A 638 -35.09 -12.33 6.28
C THR A 638 -35.16 -10.80 6.15
N VAL A 639 -34.25 -10.20 5.39
CA VAL A 639 -34.32 -8.81 4.91
C VAL A 639 -35.24 -8.69 3.69
N THR A 640 -35.30 -9.76 2.91
CA THR A 640 -36.20 -9.90 1.76
C THR A 640 -36.91 -11.23 1.86
N ALA A 641 -38.19 -11.29 1.46
CA ALA A 641 -38.98 -12.51 1.52
C ALA A 641 -38.22 -13.72 0.94
N TYR A 642 -38.27 -14.82 1.69
CA TYR A 642 -37.80 -16.12 1.23
C TYR A 642 -38.84 -16.72 0.29
N ASN A 643 -38.43 -17.32 -0.82
CA ASN A 643 -39.31 -18.02 -1.75
C ASN A 643 -38.87 -19.48 -1.88
N VAL A 644 -39.80 -20.41 -1.73
CA VAL A 644 -39.49 -21.85 -1.72
C VAL A 644 -38.84 -22.30 -3.03
N THR A 645 -37.82 -23.16 -2.93
CA THR A 645 -37.15 -23.76 -4.08
C THR A 645 -37.91 -24.93 -4.67
N ARG A 646 -38.54 -25.74 -3.82
CA ARG A 646 -39.36 -26.89 -4.20
C ARG A 646 -40.72 -26.79 -3.54
N HIS A 647 -41.77 -26.96 -4.33
CA HIS A 647 -43.13 -27.03 -3.81
C HIS A 647 -43.38 -28.41 -3.21
N ARG A 648 -43.43 -28.49 -1.88
CA ARG A 648 -43.96 -29.67 -1.18
C ARG A 648 -45.48 -29.54 -1.10
N ARG A 649 -46.21 -30.63 -1.38
CA ARG A 649 -47.66 -30.71 -1.16
C ARG A 649 -47.92 -31.01 0.32
N THR A 650 -47.69 -30.02 1.17
CA THR A 650 -48.05 -30.06 2.60
C THR A 650 -49.26 -29.17 2.84
N ALA A 651 -50.16 -29.57 3.76
CA ALA A 651 -51.36 -28.80 4.09
C ALA A 651 -50.99 -27.47 4.76
N ASP A 652 -49.93 -27.45 5.58
CA ASP A 652 -49.44 -26.28 6.28
C ASP A 652 -48.33 -25.53 5.50
N ALA A 653 -48.53 -24.22 5.33
CA ALA A 653 -47.58 -23.31 4.69
C ALA A 653 -46.32 -23.09 5.55
N THR A 654 -46.45 -23.12 6.88
CA THR A 654 -45.34 -22.93 7.81
C THR A 654 -44.40 -24.13 7.76
N GLU A 655 -44.94 -25.34 7.87
CA GLU A 655 -44.18 -26.58 7.73
C GLU A 655 -43.45 -26.68 6.38
N ALA A 656 -44.11 -26.29 5.28
CA ALA A 656 -43.52 -26.28 3.94
C ALA A 656 -42.33 -25.31 3.83
N LEU A 657 -42.43 -24.10 4.42
CA LEU A 657 -41.33 -23.13 4.46
C LEU A 657 -40.16 -23.64 5.30
N THR A 658 -40.45 -24.14 6.50
CA THR A 658 -39.43 -24.67 7.43
C THR A 658 -38.62 -25.79 6.79
N ALA A 659 -39.29 -26.75 6.14
CA ALA A 659 -38.62 -27.88 5.53
C ALA A 659 -37.77 -27.49 4.30
N ASP A 660 -38.25 -26.60 3.43
CA ASP A 660 -37.48 -26.14 2.26
C ASP A 660 -36.26 -25.28 2.67
N ILE A 661 -36.36 -24.52 3.76
CA ILE A 661 -35.24 -23.76 4.33
C ILE A 661 -34.19 -24.70 4.92
N ALA A 662 -34.60 -25.73 5.68
CA ALA A 662 -33.68 -26.74 6.18
C ALA A 662 -32.91 -27.44 5.03
N ASP A 663 -33.61 -27.81 3.95
CA ASP A 663 -32.98 -28.38 2.76
C ASP A 663 -32.00 -27.39 2.09
N GLU A 664 -32.34 -26.10 2.00
CA GLU A 664 -31.44 -25.07 1.44
C GLU A 664 -30.19 -24.85 2.31
N LEU A 665 -30.34 -24.82 3.64
CA LEU A 665 -29.22 -24.71 4.57
C LEU A 665 -28.27 -25.92 4.42
N GLN A 666 -28.83 -27.13 4.40
CA GLN A 666 -28.06 -28.35 4.21
C GLN A 666 -27.34 -28.38 2.86
N ARG A 667 -28.02 -28.02 1.76
CA ARG A 667 -27.43 -27.93 0.41
C ARG A 667 -26.23 -26.98 0.32
N ARG A 668 -26.17 -25.98 1.21
CA ARG A 668 -25.10 -24.97 1.26
C ARG A 668 -24.10 -25.21 2.38
N TYR A 669 -24.21 -26.35 3.06
CA TYR A 669 -23.35 -26.76 4.17
C TYR A 669 -23.42 -25.82 5.37
N TRP A 670 -24.57 -25.21 5.61
CA TRP A 670 -24.84 -24.54 6.88
C TRP A 670 -25.09 -25.57 7.98
N PRO A 671 -24.69 -25.30 9.23
CA PRO A 671 -25.04 -26.15 10.36
C PRO A 671 -26.56 -26.30 10.49
N VAL A 672 -26.99 -27.39 11.10
CA VAL A 672 -28.41 -27.58 11.43
C VAL A 672 -28.82 -26.47 12.41
N PRO A 673 -29.87 -25.68 12.11
CA PRO A 673 -30.35 -24.65 13.01
C PRO A 673 -31.03 -25.26 14.25
N ASP A 674 -30.97 -24.57 15.38
CA ASP A 674 -31.74 -24.95 16.58
C ASP A 674 -33.24 -24.70 16.35
N THR A 675 -33.60 -23.58 15.71
CA THR A 675 -34.99 -23.24 15.38
C THR A 675 -35.10 -22.53 14.03
N ILE A 676 -36.20 -22.80 13.32
CA ILE A 676 -36.67 -22.04 12.16
C ILE A 676 -38.09 -21.56 12.48
N GLU A 677 -38.25 -20.26 12.65
CA GLU A 677 -39.51 -19.61 13.00
C GLU A 677 -40.05 -18.85 11.77
N VAL A 678 -41.23 -19.22 11.29
CA VAL A 678 -41.91 -18.51 10.20
C VAL A 678 -42.71 -17.36 10.81
N LEU A 679 -42.25 -16.14 10.56
CA LEU A 679 -42.87 -14.91 11.06
C LEU A 679 -44.13 -14.54 10.25
N GLU A 680 -44.05 -14.71 8.94
CA GLU A 680 -45.15 -14.42 8.01
C GLU A 680 -45.11 -15.40 6.85
N ALA A 681 -46.26 -15.91 6.40
CA ALA A 681 -46.37 -16.80 5.24
C ALA A 681 -47.39 -16.26 4.23
N HIS A 682 -47.02 -16.24 2.97
CA HIS A 682 -47.80 -15.70 1.86
C HIS A 682 -47.88 -16.73 0.73
N ARG A 683 -49.11 -17.11 0.35
CA ARG A 683 -49.38 -17.89 -0.87
C ARG A 683 -49.65 -16.94 -2.03
N GLY A 684 -48.79 -16.99 -3.04
CA GLY A 684 -48.92 -16.22 -4.27
C GLY A 684 -49.95 -16.80 -5.23
N PRO A 685 -50.41 -16.02 -6.22
CA PRO A 685 -51.53 -16.35 -7.11
C PRO A 685 -51.30 -17.54 -8.05
N ARG A 686 -50.08 -18.10 -8.12
CA ARG A 686 -49.75 -19.31 -8.90
C ARG A 686 -49.27 -20.47 -8.02
N GLY A 687 -49.68 -20.50 -6.75
CA GLY A 687 -49.26 -21.53 -5.78
C GLY A 687 -47.84 -21.34 -5.22
N GLY A 688 -47.17 -20.23 -5.56
CA GLY A 688 -45.85 -19.85 -5.03
C GLY A 688 -45.90 -19.59 -3.52
N LEU A 689 -45.00 -20.17 -2.72
CA LEU A 689 -44.96 -19.95 -1.28
C LEU A 689 -43.77 -19.07 -0.91
N SER A 690 -44.03 -18.00 -0.16
CA SER A 690 -43.00 -17.08 0.33
C SER A 690 -43.27 -16.66 1.76
N GLY A 691 -42.24 -16.25 2.49
CA GLY A 691 -42.40 -15.85 3.87
C GLY A 691 -41.24 -15.04 4.44
N ARG A 692 -41.51 -14.41 5.59
CA ARG A 692 -40.49 -13.87 6.47
C ARG A 692 -40.15 -14.91 7.52
N VAL A 693 -38.86 -15.14 7.72
CA VAL A 693 -38.37 -16.26 8.53
C VAL A 693 -37.23 -15.77 9.41
N ARG A 694 -37.19 -16.30 10.63
CA ARG A 694 -36.08 -16.20 11.57
C ARG A 694 -35.45 -17.56 11.79
N ILE A 695 -34.13 -17.63 11.74
CA ILE A 695 -33.34 -18.85 11.91
C ILE A 695 -32.39 -18.64 13.08
N SER A 696 -32.36 -19.58 14.02
CA SER A 696 -31.45 -19.55 15.17
C SER A 696 -30.46 -20.70 15.11
N PHE A 697 -29.19 -20.42 15.39
CA PHE A 697 -28.10 -21.38 15.47
C PHE A 697 -27.49 -21.39 16.87
N ARG A 698 -27.06 -22.58 17.31
CA ARG A 698 -26.37 -22.78 18.60
C ARG A 698 -25.10 -21.95 18.73
N ILE A 699 -24.33 -21.93 17.65
CA ILE A 699 -23.07 -21.18 17.53
C ILE A 699 -23.28 -20.08 16.50
N ALA A 700 -22.72 -18.90 16.75
CA ALA A 700 -22.79 -17.79 15.82
C ALA A 700 -22.22 -18.19 14.45
N GLN A 701 -22.97 -17.90 13.39
CA GLN A 701 -22.62 -18.26 12.02
C GLN A 701 -22.32 -17.00 11.23
N ALA A 702 -21.16 -16.93 10.57
CA ALA A 702 -20.86 -15.85 9.62
C ALA A 702 -21.70 -15.96 8.34
N GLY A 703 -22.11 -14.80 7.83
CA GLY A 703 -22.83 -14.67 6.57
C GLY A 703 -21.90 -14.54 5.35
N PRO A 704 -22.46 -14.24 4.16
CA PRO A 704 -23.86 -13.90 3.91
C PRO A 704 -24.77 -15.12 3.73
N LEU A 705 -25.97 -15.03 4.33
CA LEU A 705 -27.04 -16.01 4.12
C LEU A 705 -28.02 -15.47 3.06
N LEU A 706 -27.92 -16.03 1.85
CA LEU A 706 -28.74 -15.66 0.68
C LEU A 706 -29.30 -16.93 0.03
N ILE A 707 -30.52 -17.33 0.37
CA ILE A 707 -31.09 -18.64 0.03
C ILE A 707 -32.48 -18.55 -0.62
N GLY A 708 -32.93 -19.63 -1.26
CA GLY A 708 -34.26 -19.68 -1.88
C GLY A 708 -34.30 -19.36 -3.38
N ARG A 709 -35.48 -19.55 -3.99
CA ARG A 709 -35.68 -19.54 -5.46
C ARG A 709 -35.36 -18.20 -6.12
N THR A 710 -35.56 -17.11 -5.38
CA THR A 710 -35.39 -15.73 -5.85
C THR A 710 -34.09 -15.10 -5.36
N ALA A 711 -33.17 -15.88 -4.79
CA ALA A 711 -31.84 -15.43 -4.34
C ALA A 711 -31.10 -14.58 -5.40
N HIS A 712 -31.14 -15.02 -6.66
CA HIS A 712 -30.49 -14.32 -7.79
C HIS A 712 -31.37 -13.25 -8.46
N LYS A 713 -32.55 -13.00 -7.89
CA LYS A 713 -33.57 -12.06 -8.37
C LYS A 713 -33.97 -11.03 -7.30
N GLY A 714 -33.18 -10.91 -6.22
CA GLY A 714 -33.38 -9.92 -5.16
C GLY A 714 -34.29 -10.33 -4.00
N GLY A 715 -34.57 -11.64 -3.85
CA GLY A 715 -35.23 -12.21 -2.67
C GLY A 715 -34.28 -13.07 -1.84
N GLY A 716 -34.75 -13.59 -0.70
CA GLY A 716 -34.01 -14.60 0.08
C GLY A 716 -32.75 -14.15 0.83
N LEU A 717 -32.49 -12.84 0.95
CA LEU A 717 -31.41 -12.27 1.75
C LEU A 717 -31.78 -12.23 3.24
N PHE A 718 -30.87 -12.64 4.12
CA PHE A 718 -31.00 -12.58 5.57
C PHE A 718 -29.95 -11.64 6.20
N ALA A 719 -30.27 -11.08 7.36
CA ALA A 719 -29.36 -10.30 8.21
C ALA A 719 -29.31 -10.87 9.63
N GLY A 720 -28.14 -10.81 10.24
CA GLY A 720 -27.92 -11.14 11.64
C GLY A 720 -28.62 -10.15 12.56
N CYS A 721 -29.40 -10.69 13.49
CA CYS A 721 -29.97 -9.96 14.61
C CYS A 721 -28.98 -9.99 15.77
N TRP A 722 -28.09 -8.99 15.80
CA TRP A 722 -27.42 -8.58 17.03
C TRP A 722 -28.52 -7.98 17.89
N ARG A 723 -28.71 -8.44 19.12
CA ARG A 723 -29.63 -7.77 20.05
C ARG A 723 -29.36 -6.25 19.95
N MET A 724 -30.30 -5.51 19.36
CA MET A 724 -30.41 -4.09 19.70
C MET A 724 -30.74 -4.06 21.21
N PRO A 725 -30.23 -3.06 21.95
CA PRO A 725 -30.32 -3.01 23.41
C PRO A 725 -31.71 -3.35 23.95
#